data_AF-E3IUI0-F1
#
_entry.id   AF-E3IUI0-F1
#
_cell.length_a   1.000
_cell.length_b   1.000
_cell.length_c   1.000
_cell.angle_alpha   90.00
_cell.angle_beta   90.00
_cell.angle_gamma   90.00
#
_symmetry.space_group_name_H-M   'P 1'
#
loop_
_entity.id
_entity.type
_entity.pdbx_description
1 polymer ?
#
loop_
_entity_poly.entity_id
_entity_poly.type
_entity_poly.pdbx_seq_one_letter_code
_entity_poly.pdbx_strand_id
1 'polypeptide(L)'
;MTVELRPFGVRCNLACTYCYQDPQRAGGPPGRAAAYSLDAMKDAAARRTGQVTLFGGEPLLLGLDDLEDLLRWGAARPGGVGIQTNGTLITDAHVALFRAYDVSVGISVDGPDELNDLRWHGSLARTRAATAATHRAIAKLAHAYRPPGLIVTLHRRNAAPDVLGRLLAWAGEIDALGVRSMRLHLLEVDGPAAAAAALTEAENIAALTAFDELQARLTTLRFDVPDETRAALRGQDGAGSCVWGGCDPYTTPAVQGIEGDGRASNCGRTNKDGVDFGKADRGGFDRSLALYVTPREDGGCAGCRFFLACRGQCPGTGIDGDWRNRSEHCGVWLAMFARAERSVAAEGRVPVSLDPRRPSLERRLTEHWRLGRDATIAGLLREEEAAARATVSVAPTRPEGAVDAPVRAVVPEPRISFAGTGAAGRGRALLAAARRAAWMSALAVVAAGHEDAALVSPGAAHALDVRSAAATLGLHARVVDRPAGGAPPDQAGPLLIVGGQAEMTRVPESPAPACCQAPRSAGVGAAGTPPLPPPWLTYGAAVDGPTQVDVPADAINLLWWRLGIVPVGHPPCSPACAESLALAANRRAAAVQAGIDGLAALDEVLAWPAEWSALHGVAELRAPLLRLTYPVAYTPRRLTVRFDGPARPADRAVGLNFPYRLSPTAAPRRAAPSPDSIAAGGTP
;
A
#
# COMPACT_ATOMS: atom_id res chain seq x y z
N MET A 1 3.03 17.64 4.67
CA MET A 1 2.25 16.52 5.25
C MET A 1 1.06 17.12 5.98
N THR A 2 -0.13 16.57 5.81
CA THR A 2 -1.33 17.02 6.55
C THR A 2 -1.86 15.90 7.45
N VAL A 3 -2.39 16.28 8.61
CA VAL A 3 -3.15 15.39 9.48
C VAL A 3 -4.62 15.46 9.07
N GLU A 4 -5.14 14.38 8.49
CA GLU A 4 -6.51 14.34 7.99
C GLU A 4 -7.46 13.78 9.06
N LEU A 5 -8.34 14.61 9.61
CA LEU A 5 -9.42 14.14 10.47
C LEU A 5 -10.61 13.72 9.62
N ARG A 6 -11.13 12.51 9.84
CA ARG A 6 -12.24 11.93 9.09
C ARG A 6 -13.37 11.52 10.04
N PRO A 7 -14.16 12.48 10.56
CA PRO A 7 -15.19 12.23 11.57
C PRO A 7 -16.15 11.12 11.19
N PHE A 8 -16.59 11.10 9.92
CA PHE A 8 -17.49 10.08 9.40
C PHE A 8 -16.81 9.10 8.42
N GLY A 9 -15.48 8.96 8.49
CA GLY A 9 -14.72 8.13 7.55
C GLY A 9 -15.00 8.54 6.10
N VAL A 10 -15.51 7.61 5.29
CA VAL A 10 -15.81 7.78 3.86
C VAL A 10 -17.28 8.14 3.55
N ARG A 11 -18.11 8.43 4.57
CA ARG A 11 -19.52 8.82 4.38
C ARG A 11 -19.63 10.19 3.72
N CYS A 12 -20.52 10.29 2.74
CA CYS A 12 -20.79 11.52 1.98
C CYS A 12 -22.30 11.67 1.73
N ASN A 13 -22.77 12.90 1.50
CA ASN A 13 -24.12 13.17 1.00
C ASN A 13 -24.25 13.01 -0.53
N LEU A 14 -23.13 12.95 -1.24
CA LEU A 14 -23.06 12.67 -2.67
C LEU A 14 -22.63 11.22 -2.93
N ALA A 15 -22.91 10.74 -4.13
CA ALA A 15 -22.53 9.42 -4.63
C ALA A 15 -21.81 9.56 -5.98
N CYS A 16 -20.74 10.36 -6.01
CA CYS A 16 -19.99 10.65 -7.23
C CYS A 16 -19.58 9.35 -7.93
N THR A 17 -19.87 9.23 -9.23
CA THR A 17 -19.76 7.97 -9.98
C THR A 17 -18.33 7.46 -10.13
N TYR A 18 -17.35 8.32 -9.87
CA TYR A 18 -15.94 8.04 -10.01
C TYR A 18 -15.15 8.10 -8.69
N CYS A 19 -15.82 8.25 -7.55
CA CYS A 19 -15.14 8.50 -6.28
C CYS A 19 -14.23 7.33 -5.88
N TYR A 20 -12.92 7.57 -5.73
CA TYR A 20 -11.96 6.54 -5.33
C TYR A 20 -12.23 5.92 -3.93
N GLN A 21 -13.06 6.56 -3.10
CA GLN A 21 -13.48 6.04 -1.80
C GLN A 21 -14.69 5.11 -1.89
N ASP A 22 -15.28 4.94 -3.07
CA ASP A 22 -16.44 4.08 -3.26
C ASP A 22 -16.17 2.61 -2.89
N PRO A 23 -15.00 2.03 -3.22
CA PRO A 23 -14.64 0.71 -2.74
C PRO A 23 -14.69 0.59 -1.22
N GLN A 24 -14.22 1.60 -0.48
CA GLN A 24 -14.28 1.62 0.98
C GLN A 24 -15.72 1.72 1.51
N ARG A 25 -16.60 2.48 0.82
CA ARG A 25 -18.04 2.53 1.16
C ARG A 25 -18.73 1.20 0.91
N ALA A 26 -18.39 0.52 -0.18
CA ALA A 26 -18.97 -0.75 -0.57
C ALA A 26 -18.44 -1.94 0.25
N GLY A 27 -17.16 -1.90 0.65
CA GLY A 27 -16.52 -2.93 1.48
C GLY A 27 -16.76 -2.79 2.98
N GLY A 28 -17.04 -1.56 3.46
CA GLY A 28 -17.33 -1.29 4.87
C GLY A 28 -18.65 -1.92 5.35
N PRO A 29 -18.79 -2.15 6.67
CA PRO A 29 -20.03 -2.68 7.22
C PRO A 29 -21.22 -1.75 6.91
N PRO A 30 -22.32 -2.27 6.33
CA PRO A 30 -23.47 -1.46 5.96
C PRO A 30 -24.10 -0.82 7.21
N GLY A 31 -24.41 0.47 7.12
CA GLY A 31 -25.31 1.14 8.07
C GLY A 31 -24.76 1.48 9.45
N ARG A 32 -23.47 1.28 9.75
CA ARG A 32 -22.91 1.75 11.02
C ARG A 32 -22.47 3.21 10.88
N ALA A 33 -23.26 4.14 11.40
CA ALA A 33 -22.72 5.44 11.76
C ALA A 33 -21.61 5.16 12.77
N ALA A 34 -20.35 5.36 12.40
CA ALA A 34 -19.31 5.42 13.41
C ALA A 34 -19.69 6.60 14.31
N ALA A 35 -20.02 6.32 15.57
CA ALA A 35 -19.97 7.36 16.58
C ALA A 35 -18.57 7.95 16.52
N TYR A 36 -18.46 9.26 16.28
CA TYR A 36 -17.19 9.94 16.37
C TYR A 36 -16.98 10.46 17.78
N SER A 37 -15.72 10.62 18.16
CA SER A 37 -15.31 11.27 19.39
C SER A 37 -14.34 12.38 19.02
N LEU A 38 -14.76 13.62 19.27
CA LEU A 38 -13.90 14.78 19.05
C LEU A 38 -12.61 14.66 19.87
N ASP A 39 -12.72 14.25 21.13
CA ASP A 39 -11.58 14.09 22.03
C ASP A 39 -10.62 13.01 21.53
N ALA A 40 -11.12 11.85 21.11
CA ALA A 40 -10.26 10.79 20.56
C ALA A 40 -9.50 11.25 19.30
N MET A 41 -10.17 12.01 18.41
CA MET A 41 -9.53 12.60 17.24
C MET A 41 -8.47 13.64 17.62
N LYS A 42 -8.79 14.56 18.53
CA LYS A 42 -7.87 15.60 19.02
C LYS A 42 -6.66 14.98 19.70
N ASP A 43 -6.84 13.99 20.57
CA ASP A 43 -5.77 13.28 21.27
C ASP A 43 -4.84 12.57 20.28
N ALA A 44 -5.42 11.91 19.27
CA ALA A 44 -4.65 11.25 18.22
C ALA A 44 -3.86 12.25 17.38
N ALA A 45 -4.43 13.42 17.09
CA ALA A 45 -3.80 14.45 16.28
C ALA A 45 -2.81 15.31 17.07
N ALA A 46 -2.97 15.43 18.40
CA ALA A 46 -2.02 16.12 19.29
C ALA A 46 -0.63 15.47 19.27
N ARG A 47 -0.56 14.16 19.01
CA ARG A 47 0.71 13.41 18.84
C ARG A 47 1.42 13.64 17.51
N ARG A 48 0.90 14.54 16.66
CA ARG A 48 1.39 14.82 15.31
C ARG A 48 1.61 16.31 15.13
N THR A 49 2.56 16.68 14.29
CA THR A 49 2.87 18.08 13.98
C THR A 49 2.25 18.52 12.66
N GLY A 50 2.00 19.81 12.52
CA GLY A 50 1.50 20.42 11.29
C GLY A 50 -0.02 20.62 11.26
N GLN A 51 -0.45 21.15 10.10
CA GLN A 51 -1.83 21.52 9.80
C GLN A 51 -2.76 20.31 9.97
N VAL A 52 -3.93 20.57 10.54
CA VAL A 52 -5.04 19.62 10.54
C VAL A 52 -6.02 19.99 9.43
N THR A 53 -6.42 19.01 8.64
CA THR A 53 -7.43 19.17 7.60
C THR A 53 -8.62 18.27 7.90
N LEU A 54 -9.81 18.86 7.98
CA LEU A 54 -11.06 18.10 7.99
C LEU A 54 -11.29 17.50 6.59
N PHE A 55 -11.38 16.19 6.53
CA PHE A 55 -11.44 15.38 5.31
C PHE A 55 -12.45 14.23 5.47
N GLY A 56 -12.54 13.35 4.48
CA GLY A 56 -13.36 12.14 4.53
C GLY A 56 -14.18 11.99 3.26
N GLY A 57 -15.44 11.56 3.40
CA GLY A 57 -16.42 11.67 2.33
C GLY A 57 -17.01 13.09 2.26
N GLU A 58 -17.69 13.56 3.31
CA GLU A 58 -18.08 14.97 3.47
C GLU A 58 -17.97 15.42 4.94
N PRO A 59 -16.99 16.29 5.28
CA PRO A 59 -16.82 16.75 6.66
C PRO A 59 -17.93 17.69 7.15
N LEU A 60 -18.64 18.41 6.27
CA LEU A 60 -19.76 19.28 6.66
C LEU A 60 -21.06 18.53 7.00
N LEU A 61 -21.00 17.20 7.10
CA LEU A 61 -22.04 16.43 7.78
C LEU A 61 -22.00 16.64 9.31
N LEU A 62 -20.91 17.19 9.85
CA LEU A 62 -20.82 17.56 11.26
C LEU A 62 -21.81 18.69 11.58
N GLY A 63 -22.41 18.63 12.77
CA GLY A 63 -23.13 19.77 13.33
C GLY A 63 -22.22 20.97 13.55
N LEU A 64 -22.78 22.18 13.52
CA LEU A 64 -22.01 23.42 13.62
C LEU A 64 -21.18 23.51 14.91
N ASP A 65 -21.70 23.04 16.05
CA ASP A 65 -21.00 23.11 17.34
C ASP A 65 -19.74 22.23 17.34
N ASP A 66 -19.86 20.99 16.85
CA ASP A 66 -18.73 20.06 16.75
C ASP A 66 -17.72 20.50 15.69
N LEU A 67 -18.21 21.04 14.57
CA LEU A 67 -17.37 21.64 13.55
C LEU A 67 -16.57 22.81 14.14
N GLU A 68 -17.25 23.72 14.83
CA GLU A 68 -16.62 24.87 15.47
C GLU A 68 -15.53 24.44 16.46
N ASP A 69 -15.81 23.44 17.29
CA ASP A 69 -14.82 22.90 18.23
C ASP A 69 -13.54 22.43 17.49
N LEU A 70 -13.69 21.58 16.47
CA LEU A 70 -12.55 21.10 15.70
C LEU A 70 -11.80 22.22 14.97
N LEU A 71 -12.51 23.22 14.44
CA LEU A 71 -11.91 24.38 13.78
C LEU A 71 -11.13 25.24 14.77
N ARG A 72 -11.71 25.56 15.93
CA ARG A 72 -11.06 26.31 17.01
C ARG A 72 -9.80 25.61 17.50
N TRP A 73 -9.91 24.31 17.77
CA TRP A 73 -8.78 23.50 18.20
C TRP A 73 -7.70 23.41 17.11
N GLY A 74 -8.09 23.20 15.86
CA GLY A 74 -7.18 23.10 14.72
C GLY A 74 -6.45 24.41 14.42
N ALA A 75 -7.14 25.55 14.52
CA ALA A 75 -6.57 26.88 14.27
C ALA A 75 -5.45 27.23 15.25
N ALA A 76 -5.47 26.69 16.47
CA ALA A 76 -4.41 26.87 17.45
C ALA A 76 -3.13 26.06 17.14
N ARG A 77 -3.13 25.21 16.11
CA ARG A 77 -2.00 24.33 15.78
C ARG A 77 -1.03 24.97 14.78
N PRO A 78 0.24 24.53 14.77
CA PRO A 78 1.19 24.92 13.74
C PRO A 78 0.67 24.56 12.33
N GLY A 79 0.59 25.54 11.43
CA GLY A 79 0.04 25.37 10.09
C GLY A 79 -1.48 25.56 9.97
N GLY A 80 -2.17 25.80 11.09
CA GLY A 80 -3.60 26.14 11.14
C GLY A 80 -4.53 24.96 10.85
N VAL A 81 -5.73 25.30 10.37
CA VAL A 81 -6.78 24.33 10.03
C VAL A 81 -7.25 24.50 8.59
N GLY A 82 -7.56 23.38 7.95
CA GLY A 82 -8.18 23.36 6.63
C GLY A 82 -9.39 22.43 6.56
N ILE A 83 -10.14 22.51 5.47
CA ILE A 83 -11.26 21.62 5.17
C ILE A 83 -11.33 21.35 3.68
N GLN A 84 -11.57 20.10 3.31
CA GLN A 84 -11.85 19.69 1.94
C GLN A 84 -13.30 19.21 1.87
N THR A 85 -14.13 19.90 1.10
CA THR A 85 -15.58 19.68 1.05
C THR A 85 -16.08 19.64 -0.39
N ASN A 86 -17.22 19.00 -0.61
CA ASN A 86 -17.95 19.12 -1.88
C ASN A 86 -18.70 20.46 -2.02
N GLY A 87 -18.76 21.28 -0.97
CA GLY A 87 -19.33 22.63 -0.99
C GLY A 87 -20.86 22.71 -0.95
N THR A 88 -21.57 21.59 -1.07
CA THR A 88 -23.03 21.57 -1.19
C THR A 88 -23.77 21.99 0.09
N LEU A 89 -23.11 21.93 1.24
CA LEU A 89 -23.69 22.21 2.56
C LEU A 89 -23.26 23.56 3.15
N ILE A 90 -22.48 24.37 2.43
CA ILE A 90 -21.96 25.63 2.95
C ILE A 90 -23.09 26.66 3.12
N THR A 91 -23.21 27.19 4.34
CA THR A 91 -24.15 28.26 4.73
C THR A 91 -23.40 29.48 5.26
N ASP A 92 -24.11 30.56 5.59
CA ASP A 92 -23.47 31.77 6.17
C ASP A 92 -22.84 31.49 7.54
N ALA A 93 -23.44 30.59 8.33
CA ALA A 93 -22.85 30.14 9.59
C ALA A 93 -21.49 29.46 9.37
N HIS A 94 -21.38 28.60 8.35
CA HIS A 94 -20.09 27.99 8.00
C HIS A 94 -19.06 29.04 7.59
N VAL A 95 -19.44 30.02 6.77
CA VAL A 95 -18.53 31.10 6.36
C VAL A 95 -18.08 31.96 7.55
N ALA A 96 -18.97 32.23 8.51
CA ALA A 96 -18.63 32.92 9.75
C ALA A 96 -17.59 32.14 10.56
N LEU A 97 -17.76 30.82 10.72
CA LEU A 97 -16.77 29.95 11.36
C LEU A 97 -15.44 29.93 10.60
N PHE A 98 -15.48 29.79 9.27
CA PHE A 98 -14.26 29.75 8.45
C PHE A 98 -13.45 31.05 8.58
N ARG A 99 -14.14 32.20 8.64
CA ARG A 99 -13.53 33.50 8.88
C ARG A 99 -12.99 33.64 10.30
N ALA A 100 -13.73 33.19 11.31
CA ALA A 100 -13.34 33.29 12.71
C ALA A 100 -12.04 32.53 13.02
N TYR A 101 -11.81 31.42 12.32
CA TYR A 101 -10.69 30.50 12.57
C TYR A 101 -9.65 30.43 11.44
N ASP A 102 -9.65 31.40 10.51
CA ASP A 102 -8.77 31.47 9.31
C ASP A 102 -8.64 30.11 8.58
N VAL A 103 -9.78 29.46 8.35
CA VAL A 103 -9.83 28.11 7.77
C VAL A 103 -9.43 28.17 6.30
N SER A 104 -8.52 27.28 5.89
CA SER A 104 -8.21 27.04 4.48
C SER A 104 -9.25 26.12 3.85
N VAL A 105 -10.03 26.60 2.87
CA VAL A 105 -11.13 25.84 2.26
C VAL A 105 -10.75 25.34 0.87
N GLY A 106 -10.85 24.03 0.66
CA GLY A 106 -10.80 23.39 -0.65
C GLY A 106 -12.17 22.84 -1.08
N ILE A 107 -12.62 23.18 -2.29
CA ILE A 107 -13.91 22.74 -2.85
C ILE A 107 -13.68 21.83 -4.05
N SER A 108 -14.28 20.64 -4.04
CA SER A 108 -14.31 19.75 -5.19
C SER A 108 -15.49 20.08 -6.12
N VAL A 109 -15.19 20.46 -7.36
CA VAL A 109 -16.14 20.85 -8.41
C VAL A 109 -15.51 20.57 -9.78
N ASP A 110 -16.24 19.93 -10.69
CA ASP A 110 -15.70 19.49 -11.98
C ASP A 110 -16.06 20.43 -13.15
N GLY A 111 -16.80 21.50 -12.86
CA GLY A 111 -17.21 22.53 -13.82
C GLY A 111 -18.63 23.04 -13.56
N PRO A 112 -19.18 23.85 -14.48
CA PRO A 112 -20.57 24.29 -14.47
C PRO A 112 -21.52 23.20 -14.96
N ASP A 113 -22.76 23.25 -14.48
CA ASP A 113 -23.90 22.48 -15.01
C ASP A 113 -23.57 21.01 -15.32
N GLU A 114 -23.77 20.57 -16.58
CA GLU A 114 -23.56 19.19 -17.08
C GLU A 114 -22.15 18.68 -16.90
N LEU A 115 -21.16 19.57 -16.86
CA LEU A 115 -19.77 19.19 -16.69
C LEU A 115 -19.53 18.58 -15.30
N ASN A 116 -20.41 18.90 -14.32
CA ASN A 116 -20.35 18.40 -12.95
C ASN A 116 -21.22 17.17 -12.68
N ASP A 117 -21.88 16.60 -13.69
CA ASP A 117 -22.89 15.53 -13.50
C ASP A 117 -22.40 14.28 -12.80
N LEU A 118 -21.12 13.96 -13.00
CA LEU A 118 -20.54 12.76 -12.40
C LEU A 118 -20.34 12.92 -10.89
N ARG A 119 -20.47 14.13 -10.34
CA ARG A 119 -20.65 14.40 -8.90
C ARG A 119 -22.10 14.13 -8.46
N TRP A 120 -22.53 12.90 -8.74
CA TRP A 120 -23.92 12.45 -8.73
C TRP A 120 -24.59 12.54 -7.36
N HIS A 121 -25.86 12.97 -7.36
CA HIS A 121 -26.72 13.07 -6.17
C HIS A 121 -28.07 12.35 -6.36
N GLY A 122 -28.03 11.12 -6.89
CA GLY A 122 -29.20 10.23 -6.97
C GLY A 122 -30.17 10.52 -8.13
N SER A 123 -30.28 11.77 -8.59
CA SER A 123 -31.01 12.15 -9.81
C SER A 123 -30.39 13.40 -10.44
N LEU A 124 -30.59 13.62 -11.76
CA LEU A 124 -30.05 14.79 -12.46
C LEU A 124 -30.51 16.12 -11.82
N ALA A 125 -31.79 16.23 -11.45
CA ALA A 125 -32.32 17.42 -10.81
C ALA A 125 -31.61 17.73 -9.49
N ARG A 126 -31.37 16.71 -8.65
CA ARG A 126 -30.63 16.86 -7.39
C ARG A 126 -29.16 17.14 -7.62
N THR A 127 -28.54 16.50 -8.61
CA THR A 127 -27.14 16.73 -9.00
C THR A 127 -26.92 18.17 -9.47
N ARG A 128 -27.81 18.70 -10.31
CA ARG A 128 -27.76 20.10 -10.77
C ARG A 128 -28.01 21.10 -9.64
N ALA A 129 -28.96 20.80 -8.75
CA ALA A 129 -29.19 21.63 -7.56
C ALA A 129 -27.95 21.67 -6.63
N ALA A 130 -27.29 20.51 -6.43
CA ALA A 130 -26.04 20.41 -5.67
C ALA A 130 -24.88 21.15 -6.35
N THR A 131 -24.79 21.05 -7.69
CA THR A 131 -23.82 21.82 -8.49
C THR A 131 -24.02 23.31 -8.28
N ALA A 132 -25.25 23.81 -8.45
CA ALA A 132 -25.57 25.21 -8.22
C ALA A 132 -25.27 25.66 -6.78
N ALA A 133 -25.53 24.81 -5.77
CA ALA A 133 -25.16 25.08 -4.38
C ALA A 133 -23.64 25.23 -4.19
N THR A 134 -22.85 24.37 -4.83
CA THR A 134 -21.39 24.42 -4.80
C THR A 134 -20.86 25.72 -5.42
N HIS A 135 -21.38 26.12 -6.58
CA HIS A 135 -21.01 27.38 -7.23
C HIS A 135 -21.39 28.61 -6.39
N ARG A 136 -22.58 28.60 -5.77
CA ARG A 136 -22.98 29.64 -4.80
C ARG A 136 -22.02 29.69 -3.60
N ALA A 137 -21.54 28.55 -3.12
CA ALA A 137 -20.58 28.50 -2.02
C ALA A 137 -19.22 29.10 -2.41
N ILE A 138 -18.72 28.82 -3.62
CA ILE A 138 -17.49 29.41 -4.16
C ILE A 138 -17.62 30.94 -4.21
N ALA A 139 -18.67 31.46 -4.83
CA ALA A 139 -18.92 32.89 -4.92
C ALA A 139 -19.09 33.54 -3.54
N LYS A 140 -19.82 32.89 -2.62
CA LYS A 140 -20.02 33.37 -1.26
C LYS A 140 -18.69 33.50 -0.50
N LEU A 141 -17.83 32.48 -0.58
CA LEU A 141 -16.51 32.51 0.06
C LEU A 141 -15.61 33.59 -0.54
N ALA A 142 -15.60 33.72 -1.87
CA ALA A 142 -14.82 34.74 -2.56
C ALA A 142 -15.22 36.17 -2.14
N HIS A 143 -16.52 36.43 -1.97
CA HIS A 143 -17.01 37.76 -1.57
C HIS A 143 -16.93 38.05 -0.07
N ALA A 144 -17.23 37.06 0.79
CA ALA A 144 -17.42 37.29 2.23
C ALA A 144 -16.21 36.91 3.11
N TYR A 145 -15.23 36.17 2.58
CA TYR A 145 -14.08 35.69 3.35
C TYR A 145 -12.78 35.61 2.53
N ARG A 146 -12.56 34.50 1.83
CA ARG A 146 -11.39 34.22 0.99
C ARG A 146 -11.81 33.26 -0.13
N PRO A 147 -11.39 33.48 -1.38
CA PRO A 147 -11.59 32.52 -2.45
C PRO A 147 -11.03 31.13 -2.09
N PRO A 148 -11.82 30.04 -2.21
CA PRO A 148 -11.36 28.70 -1.89
C PRO A 148 -10.38 28.18 -2.94
N GLY A 149 -9.56 27.19 -2.59
CA GLY A 149 -8.89 26.37 -3.59
C GLY A 149 -9.88 25.42 -4.25
N LEU A 150 -9.74 25.14 -5.54
CA LEU A 150 -10.61 24.21 -6.26
C LEU A 150 -9.90 22.90 -6.59
N ILE A 151 -10.65 21.81 -6.66
CA ILE A 151 -10.19 20.50 -7.15
C ILE A 151 -11.16 20.05 -8.24
N VAL A 152 -10.63 19.85 -9.44
CA VAL A 152 -11.36 19.40 -10.64
C VAL A 152 -10.85 18.02 -11.03
N THR A 153 -11.76 17.06 -11.16
CA THR A 153 -11.43 15.76 -11.76
C THR A 153 -11.69 15.82 -13.26
N LEU A 154 -10.67 15.60 -14.07
CA LEU A 154 -10.78 15.60 -15.53
C LEU A 154 -11.32 14.27 -16.02
N HIS A 155 -12.42 14.33 -16.78
CA HIS A 155 -13.12 13.17 -17.32
C HIS A 155 -13.79 13.52 -18.65
N ARG A 156 -14.26 12.52 -19.40
CA ARG A 156 -14.85 12.73 -20.74
C ARG A 156 -15.98 13.75 -20.78
N ARG A 157 -16.79 13.87 -19.72
CA ARG A 157 -17.89 14.84 -19.68
C ARG A 157 -17.51 16.30 -19.44
N ASN A 158 -16.26 16.61 -19.06
CA ASN A 158 -15.83 17.99 -18.81
C ASN A 158 -14.58 18.41 -19.61
N ALA A 159 -13.78 17.46 -20.07
CA ALA A 159 -12.48 17.74 -20.67
C ALA A 159 -12.21 16.99 -21.99
N ALA A 160 -13.21 16.31 -22.56
CA ALA A 160 -13.12 15.84 -23.93
C ALA A 160 -13.10 17.01 -24.94
N PRO A 161 -12.55 16.83 -26.15
CA PRO A 161 -12.30 17.94 -27.09
C PRO A 161 -13.52 18.81 -27.41
N ASP A 162 -14.71 18.21 -27.47
CA ASP A 162 -15.98 18.85 -27.78
C ASP A 162 -16.55 19.69 -26.63
N VAL A 163 -16.15 19.43 -25.38
CA VAL A 163 -16.64 20.12 -24.17
C VAL A 163 -15.58 20.94 -23.45
N LEU A 164 -14.29 20.67 -23.68
CA LEU A 164 -13.16 21.30 -22.99
C LEU A 164 -13.21 22.83 -23.05
N GLY A 165 -13.65 23.40 -24.18
CA GLY A 165 -13.79 24.85 -24.33
C GLY A 165 -14.71 25.49 -23.28
N ARG A 166 -15.80 24.81 -22.89
CA ARG A 166 -16.71 25.28 -21.82
C ARG A 166 -16.04 25.26 -20.46
N LEU A 167 -15.24 24.22 -20.17
CA LEU A 167 -14.52 24.12 -18.89
C LEU A 167 -13.43 25.20 -18.78
N LEU A 168 -12.71 25.47 -19.87
CA LEU A 168 -11.69 26.54 -19.93
C LEU A 168 -12.32 27.94 -19.79
N ALA A 169 -13.47 28.18 -20.42
CA ALA A 169 -14.20 29.44 -20.25
C ALA A 169 -14.63 29.64 -18.79
N TRP A 170 -15.18 28.60 -18.16
CA TRP A 170 -15.51 28.63 -16.74
C TRP A 170 -14.30 28.85 -15.84
N ALA A 171 -13.13 28.27 -16.15
CA ALA A 171 -11.91 28.57 -15.40
C ALA A 171 -11.52 30.06 -15.46
N GLY A 172 -11.83 30.76 -16.57
CA GLY A 172 -11.72 32.21 -16.67
C GLY A 172 -12.69 32.98 -15.77
N GLU A 173 -13.93 32.50 -15.65
CA GLU A 173 -14.92 33.07 -14.69
C GLU A 173 -14.45 32.89 -13.24
N ILE A 174 -13.87 31.72 -12.92
CA ILE A 174 -13.28 31.43 -11.62
C ILE A 174 -12.08 32.34 -11.32
N ASP A 175 -11.23 32.63 -12.30
CA ASP A 175 -10.15 33.62 -12.17
C ASP A 175 -10.69 35.01 -11.84
N ALA A 176 -11.79 35.43 -12.48
CA ALA A 176 -12.44 36.71 -12.22
C ALA A 176 -13.01 36.83 -10.79
N LEU A 177 -13.32 35.71 -10.13
CA LEU A 177 -13.69 35.66 -8.71
C LEU A 177 -12.48 35.75 -7.76
N GLY A 178 -11.25 35.82 -8.28
CA GLY A 178 -10.01 35.93 -7.51
C GLY A 178 -9.53 34.61 -6.91
N VAL A 179 -10.03 33.47 -7.39
CA VAL A 179 -9.55 32.15 -6.98
C VAL A 179 -8.12 31.95 -7.46
N ARG A 180 -7.22 31.54 -6.54
CA ARG A 180 -5.78 31.47 -6.82
C ARG A 180 -5.28 30.10 -7.25
N SER A 181 -6.00 29.04 -6.93
CA SER A 181 -5.52 27.67 -7.17
C SER A 181 -6.64 26.73 -7.60
N MET A 182 -6.40 25.99 -8.67
CA MET A 182 -7.25 24.89 -9.12
C MET A 182 -6.37 23.66 -9.38
N ARG A 183 -6.62 22.58 -8.65
CA ARG A 183 -5.91 21.32 -8.81
C ARG A 183 -6.59 20.45 -9.85
N LEU A 184 -5.81 20.00 -10.84
CA LEU A 184 -6.28 19.19 -11.94
C LEU A 184 -5.95 17.72 -11.66
N HIS A 185 -6.96 16.94 -11.31
CA HIS A 185 -6.81 15.52 -11.05
C HIS A 185 -7.17 14.73 -12.31
N LEU A 186 -6.25 13.89 -12.78
CA LEU A 186 -6.64 12.85 -13.74
C LEU A 186 -7.53 11.84 -13.04
N LEU A 187 -8.56 11.39 -13.76
CA LEU A 187 -9.50 10.42 -13.24
C LEU A 187 -8.80 9.10 -12.92
N GLU A 188 -9.00 8.62 -11.70
CA GLU A 188 -8.54 7.30 -11.25
C GLU A 188 -9.57 6.24 -11.65
N VAL A 189 -9.12 5.20 -12.35
CA VAL A 189 -10.01 4.16 -12.90
C VAL A 189 -10.19 3.02 -11.90
N ASP A 190 -11.16 3.18 -10.99
CA ASP A 190 -11.45 2.22 -9.90
C ASP A 190 -12.68 1.33 -10.13
N GLY A 191 -13.09 1.18 -11.38
CA GLY A 191 -14.21 0.32 -11.76
C GLY A 191 -14.90 0.74 -13.05
N PRO A 192 -15.97 0.02 -13.45
CA PRO A 192 -16.59 0.20 -14.75
C PRO A 192 -17.14 1.62 -14.98
N ALA A 193 -17.71 2.25 -13.94
CA ALA A 193 -18.27 3.59 -14.04
C ALA A 193 -17.19 4.66 -14.28
N ALA A 194 -16.06 4.57 -13.57
CA ALA A 194 -14.92 5.45 -13.79
C ALA A 194 -14.26 5.18 -15.16
N ALA A 195 -14.11 3.91 -15.55
CA ALA A 195 -13.54 3.53 -16.84
C ALA A 195 -14.34 4.12 -18.02
N ALA A 196 -15.67 4.07 -17.95
CA ALA A 196 -16.54 4.66 -18.98
C ALA A 196 -16.38 6.19 -19.11
N ALA A 197 -16.00 6.87 -18.03
CA ALA A 197 -15.79 8.30 -17.98
C ALA A 197 -14.33 8.73 -18.22
N ALA A 198 -13.37 7.80 -18.29
CA ALA A 198 -11.95 8.10 -18.40
C ALA A 198 -11.58 8.69 -19.75
N LEU A 199 -10.81 9.78 -19.74
CA LEU A 199 -10.18 10.33 -20.95
C LEU A 199 -9.09 9.37 -21.47
N THR A 200 -8.91 9.35 -22.78
CA THR A 200 -7.73 8.72 -23.39
C THR A 200 -6.46 9.48 -23.03
N GLU A 201 -5.29 8.86 -23.21
CA GLU A 201 -4.00 9.53 -23.00
C GLU A 201 -3.88 10.83 -23.82
N ALA A 202 -4.26 10.80 -25.10
CA ALA A 202 -4.21 11.97 -25.98
C ALA A 202 -5.16 13.09 -25.51
N GLU A 203 -6.37 12.75 -25.07
CA GLU A 203 -7.32 13.71 -24.53
C GLU A 203 -6.81 14.34 -23.22
N ASN A 204 -6.23 13.54 -22.31
CA ASN A 204 -5.62 14.06 -21.08
C ASN A 204 -4.47 15.03 -21.37
N ILE A 205 -3.59 14.68 -22.31
CA ILE A 205 -2.48 15.55 -22.75
C ILE A 205 -3.02 16.86 -23.32
N ALA A 206 -4.04 16.80 -24.18
CA ALA A 206 -4.65 17.98 -24.78
C ALA A 206 -5.30 18.88 -23.72
N ALA A 207 -6.07 18.31 -22.78
CA ALA A 207 -6.71 19.05 -21.71
C ALA A 207 -5.68 19.78 -20.82
N LEU A 208 -4.67 19.07 -20.31
CA LEU A 208 -3.63 19.67 -19.47
C LEU A 208 -2.81 20.73 -20.21
N THR A 209 -2.53 20.53 -21.51
CA THR A 209 -1.85 21.52 -22.35
C THR A 209 -2.69 22.79 -22.49
N ALA A 210 -4.00 22.65 -22.73
CA ALA A 210 -4.89 23.80 -22.86
C ALA A 210 -5.02 24.59 -21.55
N PHE A 211 -4.97 23.92 -20.39
CA PHE A 211 -4.92 24.59 -19.09
C PHE A 211 -3.60 25.37 -18.87
N ASP A 212 -2.44 24.80 -19.24
CA ASP A 212 -1.16 25.53 -19.18
C ASP A 212 -1.16 26.77 -20.10
N GLU A 213 -1.72 26.65 -21.30
CA GLU A 213 -1.86 27.78 -22.24
C GLU A 213 -2.86 28.84 -21.76
N LEU A 214 -3.96 28.41 -21.11
CA LEU A 214 -4.90 29.32 -20.46
C LEU A 214 -4.21 30.07 -19.31
N GLN A 215 -3.41 29.39 -18.48
CA GLN A 215 -2.75 29.98 -17.30
C GLN A 215 -1.93 31.23 -17.64
N ALA A 216 -1.31 31.27 -18.81
CA ALA A 216 -0.53 32.42 -19.27
C ALA A 216 -1.38 33.69 -19.49
N ARG A 217 -2.70 33.54 -19.64
CA ARG A 217 -3.67 34.62 -19.87
C ARG A 217 -4.53 34.94 -18.65
N LEU A 218 -4.43 34.16 -17.58
CA LEU A 218 -5.16 34.37 -16.33
C LEU A 218 -4.42 35.32 -15.40
N THR A 219 -5.18 36.03 -14.57
CA THR A 219 -4.66 37.07 -13.68
C THR A 219 -4.13 36.47 -12.38
N THR A 220 -4.90 35.58 -11.77
CA THR A 220 -4.69 35.06 -10.40
C THR A 220 -4.62 33.54 -10.33
N LEU A 221 -5.44 32.85 -11.11
CA LEU A 221 -5.62 31.41 -11.03
C LEU A 221 -4.41 30.66 -11.59
N ARG A 222 -3.92 29.70 -10.81
CA ARG A 222 -2.84 28.77 -11.17
C ARG A 222 -3.30 27.33 -11.09
N PHE A 223 -2.74 26.50 -11.96
CA PHE A 223 -2.94 25.06 -12.02
C PHE A 223 -1.70 24.34 -11.48
N ASP A 224 -1.93 23.30 -10.68
CA ASP A 224 -0.86 22.56 -10.01
C ASP A 224 0.05 21.80 -10.98
N VAL A 225 -0.50 21.03 -11.93
CA VAL A 225 0.30 20.17 -12.81
C VAL A 225 1.37 20.95 -13.61
N PRO A 226 1.06 22.06 -14.32
CA PRO A 226 2.08 22.82 -15.03
C PRO A 226 3.14 23.45 -14.13
N ASP A 227 2.75 23.98 -12.96
CA ASP A 227 3.67 24.63 -12.04
C ASP A 227 4.57 23.61 -11.33
N GLU A 228 4.01 22.50 -10.87
CA GLU A 228 4.74 21.46 -10.14
C GLU A 228 5.72 20.68 -11.05
N THR A 229 5.34 20.40 -12.31
CA THR A 229 6.25 19.74 -13.27
C THR A 229 7.44 20.63 -13.63
N ARG A 230 7.22 21.94 -13.83
CA ARG A 230 8.31 22.93 -14.02
C ARG A 230 9.18 23.04 -12.76
N ALA A 231 8.57 23.15 -11.58
CA ALA A 231 9.30 23.26 -10.31
C ALA A 231 10.18 22.02 -10.05
N ALA A 232 9.65 20.82 -10.28
CA ALA A 232 10.42 19.58 -10.14
C ALA A 232 11.64 19.54 -11.07
N LEU A 233 11.48 19.97 -12.34
CA LEU A 233 12.60 20.05 -13.28
C LEU A 233 13.59 21.18 -13.01
N ARG A 234 13.21 22.19 -12.22
CA ARG A 234 14.13 23.20 -11.66
C ARG A 234 14.81 22.73 -10.37
N GLY A 235 14.50 21.53 -9.87
CA GLY A 235 15.00 21.04 -8.58
C GLY A 235 14.35 21.74 -7.38
N GLN A 236 13.11 22.22 -7.52
CA GLN A 236 12.35 23.01 -6.55
C GLN A 236 11.08 22.25 -6.10
N ASP A 237 11.22 20.97 -5.78
CA ASP A 237 10.13 20.04 -5.48
C ASP A 237 9.64 20.08 -4.02
N GLY A 238 10.15 20.99 -3.19
CA GLY A 238 9.84 21.05 -1.75
C GLY A 238 8.39 21.40 -1.39
N ALA A 239 7.62 21.97 -2.33
CA ALA A 239 6.21 22.32 -2.15
C ALA A 239 5.25 21.55 -3.08
N GLY A 240 5.76 20.57 -3.83
CA GLY A 240 4.95 19.80 -4.76
C GLY A 240 3.93 18.90 -4.07
N SER A 241 2.87 18.56 -4.79
CA SER A 241 1.89 17.56 -4.35
C SER A 241 2.56 16.20 -4.11
N CYS A 242 1.98 15.42 -3.19
CA CYS A 242 2.55 14.15 -2.73
C CYS A 242 2.79 13.13 -3.85
N VAL A 243 2.09 13.27 -4.97
CA VAL A 243 2.17 12.40 -6.14
C VAL A 243 3.50 12.48 -6.88
N TRP A 244 4.30 13.53 -6.64
CA TRP A 244 5.66 13.70 -7.19
C TRP A 244 6.77 13.22 -6.23
N GLY A 245 6.40 12.82 -5.01
CA GLY A 245 7.31 12.23 -4.02
C GLY A 245 7.41 10.72 -4.13
N GLY A 246 8.37 10.14 -3.42
CA GLY A 246 8.41 8.69 -3.18
C GLY A 246 7.28 8.30 -2.24
N CYS A 247 6.29 7.55 -2.73
CA CYS A 247 5.17 7.10 -1.90
C CYS A 247 5.35 5.63 -1.50
N ASP A 248 5.43 5.38 -0.19
CA ASP A 248 5.36 4.04 0.38
C ASP A 248 3.91 3.70 0.78
N PRO A 249 3.20 2.82 0.06
CA PRO A 249 1.79 2.55 0.31
C PRO A 249 1.51 1.87 1.65
N TYR A 250 2.53 1.43 2.40
CA TYR A 250 2.37 0.89 3.76
C TYR A 250 2.56 1.92 4.86
N THR A 251 3.27 3.04 4.59
CA THR A 251 3.60 4.03 5.63
C THR A 251 3.55 5.49 5.18
N THR A 252 2.99 5.78 3.99
CA THR A 252 3.16 7.05 3.28
C THR A 252 3.14 8.29 4.20
N PRO A 253 4.16 9.17 4.14
CA PRO A 253 4.18 10.38 4.94
C PRO A 253 3.15 11.42 4.45
N ALA A 254 2.65 11.28 3.21
CA ALA A 254 1.78 12.25 2.57
C ALA A 254 0.51 12.55 3.39
N VAL A 255 -0.09 11.49 3.95
CA VAL A 255 -1.34 11.55 4.71
C VAL A 255 -1.15 10.90 6.08
N GLN A 256 -1.52 11.63 7.12
CA GLN A 256 -1.65 11.12 8.48
C GLN A 256 -3.13 11.08 8.86
N GLY A 257 -3.84 10.04 8.42
CA GLY A 257 -5.28 9.93 8.63
C GLY A 257 -5.64 9.57 10.07
N ILE A 258 -6.73 10.15 10.56
CA ILE A 258 -7.34 9.87 11.86
C ILE A 258 -8.85 9.74 11.64
N GLU A 259 -9.39 8.56 11.90
CA GLU A 259 -10.83 8.28 11.79
C GLU A 259 -11.61 8.89 12.96
N GLY A 260 -12.94 8.92 12.85
CA GLY A 260 -13.84 9.49 13.88
C GLY A 260 -13.67 8.92 15.28
N ASP A 261 -13.16 7.69 15.44
CA ASP A 261 -12.87 7.04 16.72
C ASP A 261 -11.44 7.33 17.24
N GLY A 262 -10.70 8.24 16.60
CA GLY A 262 -9.30 8.53 16.91
C GLY A 262 -8.29 7.53 16.34
N ARG A 263 -8.74 6.51 15.61
CA ARG A 263 -7.85 5.50 15.00
C ARG A 263 -6.97 6.12 13.92
N ALA A 264 -5.67 5.85 14.01
CA ALA A 264 -4.75 6.17 12.91
C ALA A 264 -5.02 5.28 11.69
N SER A 265 -5.01 5.90 10.52
CA SER A 265 -5.24 5.26 9.22
C SER A 265 -4.18 5.68 8.21
N ASN A 266 -3.98 4.85 7.20
CA ASN A 266 -3.13 5.19 6.08
C ASN A 266 -3.93 5.92 4.97
N CYS A 267 -3.24 6.41 3.93
CA CYS A 267 -3.92 6.97 2.76
C CYS A 267 -4.86 5.93 2.13
N GLY A 268 -6.12 6.32 1.89
CA GLY A 268 -7.15 5.43 1.35
C GLY A 268 -7.03 5.12 -0.15
N ARG A 269 -6.20 5.84 -0.90
CA ARG A 269 -6.14 5.67 -2.38
C ARG A 269 -5.71 4.27 -2.83
N THR A 270 -4.97 3.53 -2.01
CA THR A 270 -4.59 2.14 -2.32
C THR A 270 -5.57 1.09 -1.76
N ASN A 271 -6.64 1.50 -1.07
CA ASN A 271 -7.58 0.59 -0.41
C ASN A 271 -8.66 0.10 -1.40
N LYS A 272 -8.23 -0.43 -2.55
CA LYS A 272 -9.12 -0.86 -3.64
C LYS A 272 -10.00 -2.06 -3.28
N ASP A 273 -9.59 -2.85 -2.30
CA ASP A 273 -10.40 -3.93 -1.75
C ASP A 273 -11.45 -3.43 -0.75
N GLY A 274 -11.55 -2.12 -0.51
CA GLY A 274 -12.48 -1.56 0.46
C GLY A 274 -12.10 -1.77 1.93
N VAL A 275 -10.85 -2.18 2.20
CA VAL A 275 -10.33 -2.41 3.56
C VAL A 275 -9.41 -1.29 3.99
N ASP A 276 -9.67 -0.73 5.18
CA ASP A 276 -8.84 0.32 5.76
C ASP A 276 -7.71 -0.22 6.63
N PHE A 277 -6.49 -0.05 6.13
CA PHE A 277 -5.26 -0.46 6.82
C PHE A 277 -4.64 0.68 7.64
N GLY A 278 -4.12 0.32 8.81
CA GLY A 278 -3.18 1.15 9.54
C GLY A 278 -1.81 1.18 8.86
N LYS A 279 -0.98 2.15 9.26
CA LYS A 279 0.42 2.20 8.82
C LYS A 279 1.20 1.02 9.39
N ALA A 280 2.15 0.51 8.61
CA ALA A 280 3.17 -0.39 9.12
C ALA A 280 4.11 0.34 10.11
N ASP A 281 4.92 -0.42 10.83
CA ASP A 281 5.86 0.06 11.85
C ASP A 281 7.04 0.83 11.28
N ARG A 282 7.42 0.58 10.02
CA ARG A 282 8.56 1.23 9.35
C ARG A 282 8.37 1.49 7.86
N GLY A 283 9.03 2.53 7.36
CA GLY A 283 9.17 2.81 5.93
C GLY A 283 10.08 1.82 5.25
N GLY A 284 9.78 1.48 3.99
CA GLY A 284 10.59 0.55 3.18
C GLY A 284 10.75 0.97 1.73
N PHE A 285 9.81 1.72 1.16
CA PHE A 285 9.90 2.22 -0.23
C PHE A 285 10.15 1.11 -1.27
N ASP A 286 9.71 -0.12 -0.98
CA ASP A 286 9.90 -1.31 -1.84
C ASP A 286 9.41 -1.04 -3.27
N ARG A 287 8.28 -0.34 -3.41
CA ARG A 287 7.75 0.12 -4.70
C ARG A 287 8.76 0.97 -5.48
N SER A 288 9.29 2.02 -4.85
CA SER A 288 10.17 2.99 -5.52
C SER A 288 11.47 2.33 -5.96
N LEU A 289 12.01 1.43 -5.13
CA LEU A 289 13.19 0.63 -5.47
C LEU A 289 12.90 -0.33 -6.63
N ALA A 290 11.77 -1.04 -6.60
CA ALA A 290 11.36 -1.94 -7.68
C ALA A 290 11.17 -1.19 -9.00
N LEU A 291 10.42 -0.09 -8.99
CA LEU A 291 10.17 0.71 -10.19
C LEU A 291 11.45 1.25 -10.81
N TYR A 292 12.45 1.63 -10.02
CA TYR A 292 13.71 2.15 -10.54
C TYR A 292 14.44 1.16 -11.45
N VAL A 293 14.37 -0.14 -11.14
CA VAL A 293 15.11 -1.19 -11.85
C VAL A 293 14.25 -2.01 -12.83
N THR A 294 12.93 -2.01 -12.66
CA THR A 294 12.03 -2.78 -13.53
C THR A 294 11.93 -2.18 -14.95
N PRO A 295 12.05 -2.99 -16.01
CA PRO A 295 11.83 -2.57 -17.40
C PRO A 295 10.48 -1.87 -17.63
N ARG A 296 10.42 -0.99 -18.64
CA ARG A 296 9.20 -0.21 -18.88
C ARG A 296 8.10 -1.08 -19.52
N GLU A 297 8.46 -2.01 -20.37
CA GLU A 297 7.57 -3.03 -20.93
C GLU A 297 6.86 -3.84 -19.85
N ASP A 298 7.51 -4.09 -18.72
CA ASP A 298 6.97 -4.89 -17.62
C ASP A 298 6.12 -4.08 -16.64
N GLY A 299 6.10 -2.74 -16.74
CA GLY A 299 5.36 -1.87 -15.80
C GLY A 299 6.24 -1.03 -14.86
N GLY A 300 7.56 -1.08 -15.02
CA GLY A 300 8.54 -0.32 -14.23
C GLY A 300 8.93 1.06 -14.76
N CYS A 301 10.06 1.61 -14.33
CA CYS A 301 10.54 2.94 -14.74
C CYS A 301 12.03 2.94 -15.17
N ALA A 302 12.65 1.78 -15.36
CA ALA A 302 14.07 1.67 -15.70
C ALA A 302 14.43 2.56 -16.89
N GLY A 303 15.52 3.31 -16.73
CA GLY A 303 16.06 4.20 -17.76
C GLY A 303 15.23 5.46 -18.05
N CYS A 304 14.12 5.71 -17.35
CA CYS A 304 13.31 6.90 -17.58
C CYS A 304 14.04 8.17 -17.08
N ARG A 305 14.36 9.09 -18.00
CA ARG A 305 15.05 10.35 -17.67
C ARG A 305 14.28 11.31 -16.74
N PHE A 306 12.96 11.11 -16.62
CA PHE A 306 12.10 11.88 -15.73
C PHE A 306 11.84 11.18 -14.38
N PHE A 307 12.44 10.02 -14.12
CA PHE A 307 12.18 9.25 -12.90
C PHE A 307 12.46 10.04 -11.63
N LEU A 308 13.54 10.82 -11.59
CA LEU A 308 13.90 11.64 -10.42
C LEU A 308 12.78 12.63 -10.01
N ALA A 309 12.04 13.16 -10.99
CA ALA A 309 10.91 14.08 -10.79
C ALA A 309 9.55 13.37 -10.67
N CYS A 310 9.33 12.29 -11.40
CA CYS A 310 8.03 11.60 -11.49
C CYS A 310 7.86 10.49 -10.45
N ARG A 311 8.93 9.72 -10.18
CA ARG A 311 9.01 8.63 -9.20
C ARG A 311 7.94 7.54 -9.35
N GLY A 312 7.43 7.37 -10.56
CA GLY A 312 6.36 6.40 -10.87
C GLY A 312 4.96 6.83 -10.44
N GLN A 313 4.80 8.07 -9.94
CA GLN A 313 3.51 8.69 -9.60
C GLN A 313 2.70 7.93 -8.53
N CYS A 314 1.45 8.32 -8.29
CA CYS A 314 0.58 7.77 -7.23
C CYS A 314 0.40 6.24 -7.35
N PRO A 315 0.68 5.44 -6.30
CA PRO A 315 0.43 4.00 -6.30
C PRO A 315 -1.05 3.62 -6.47
N GLY A 316 -1.99 4.53 -6.14
CA GLY A 316 -3.42 4.29 -6.37
C GLY A 316 -3.80 4.19 -7.85
N THR A 317 -3.00 4.81 -8.73
CA THR A 317 -3.19 4.79 -10.19
C THR A 317 -2.30 3.76 -10.89
N GLY A 318 -1.78 2.76 -10.17
CA GLY A 318 -0.92 1.73 -10.76
C GLY A 318 -1.62 0.98 -11.90
N ILE A 319 -0.88 0.60 -12.94
CA ILE A 319 -1.39 -0.21 -14.05
C ILE A 319 -2.11 -1.45 -13.48
N ASP A 320 -3.29 -1.75 -14.03
CA ASP A 320 -4.19 -2.83 -13.61
C ASP A 320 -4.62 -2.77 -12.13
N GLY A 321 -4.53 -1.60 -11.51
CA GLY A 321 -4.82 -1.39 -10.08
C GLY A 321 -3.79 -1.99 -9.13
N ASP A 322 -2.62 -2.44 -9.63
CA ASP A 322 -1.55 -2.97 -8.79
C ASP A 322 -0.57 -1.85 -8.39
N TRP A 323 -0.51 -1.58 -7.08
CA TRP A 323 0.32 -0.49 -6.55
C TRP A 323 1.81 -0.66 -6.84
N ARG A 324 2.29 -1.87 -7.18
CA ARG A 324 3.69 -2.13 -7.51
C ARG A 324 4.07 -1.62 -8.91
N ASN A 325 3.08 -1.40 -9.78
CA ASN A 325 3.29 -0.81 -11.10
C ASN A 325 3.47 0.71 -11.04
N ARG A 326 4.07 1.27 -12.09
CA ARG A 326 3.99 2.71 -12.37
C ARG A 326 2.54 3.11 -12.64
N SER A 327 2.28 4.42 -12.58
CA SER A 327 0.97 4.97 -12.94
C SER A 327 0.54 4.60 -14.37
N GLU A 328 -0.74 4.27 -14.55
CA GLU A 328 -1.40 4.09 -15.85
C GLU A 328 -1.31 5.34 -16.73
N HIS A 329 -1.18 6.53 -16.11
CA HIS A 329 -1.06 7.82 -16.79
C HIS A 329 0.38 8.17 -17.22
N CYS A 330 1.26 7.17 -17.34
CA CYS A 330 2.69 7.39 -17.59
C CYS A 330 2.95 8.22 -18.86
N GLY A 331 2.27 7.94 -19.98
CA GLY A 331 2.48 8.70 -21.22
C GLY A 331 2.01 10.16 -21.10
N VAL A 332 0.93 10.42 -20.36
CA VAL A 332 0.50 11.79 -20.01
C VAL A 332 1.60 12.53 -19.27
N TRP A 333 2.18 11.92 -18.22
CA TRP A 333 3.23 12.56 -17.44
C TRP A 333 4.52 12.77 -18.24
N LEU A 334 4.90 11.82 -19.10
CA LEU A 334 6.04 12.00 -20.01
C LEU A 334 5.83 13.20 -20.94
N ALA A 335 4.62 13.39 -21.47
CA ALA A 335 4.30 14.53 -22.32
C ALA A 335 4.37 15.85 -21.54
N MET A 336 3.81 15.90 -20.33
CA MET A 336 3.84 17.09 -19.47
C MET A 336 5.27 17.45 -19.05
N PHE A 337 6.07 16.48 -18.63
CA PHE A 337 7.48 16.73 -18.30
C PHE A 337 8.31 17.12 -19.53
N ALA A 338 8.05 16.55 -20.71
CA ALA A 338 8.74 17.00 -21.93
C ALA A 338 8.41 18.46 -22.28
N ARG A 339 7.17 18.90 -22.03
CA ARG A 339 6.78 20.31 -22.19
C ARG A 339 7.44 21.20 -21.14
N ALA A 340 7.42 20.80 -19.87
CA ALA A 340 8.09 21.52 -18.79
C ALA A 340 9.61 21.61 -19.02
N GLU A 341 10.25 20.56 -19.55
CA GLU A 341 11.67 20.53 -19.89
C GLU A 341 12.00 21.61 -20.93
N ARG A 342 11.20 21.72 -22.00
CA ARG A 342 11.37 22.79 -23.01
C ARG A 342 11.19 24.19 -22.40
N SER A 343 10.21 24.36 -21.51
CA SER A 343 9.99 25.63 -20.81
C SER A 343 11.20 26.02 -19.95
N VAL A 344 11.70 25.10 -19.13
CA VAL A 344 12.85 25.35 -18.25
C VAL A 344 14.12 25.62 -19.07
N ALA A 345 14.33 24.90 -20.18
CA ALA A 345 15.44 25.14 -21.09
C ALA A 345 15.36 26.52 -21.76
N ALA A 346 14.16 26.96 -22.17
CA ALA A 346 13.94 28.30 -22.74
C ALA A 346 14.24 29.44 -21.76
N GLU A 347 14.23 29.18 -20.45
CA GLU A 347 14.63 30.12 -19.40
C GLU A 347 16.15 30.18 -19.18
N GLY A 348 16.95 29.47 -20.01
CA GLY A 348 18.40 29.40 -19.87
C GLY A 348 18.87 28.53 -18.69
N ARG A 349 17.99 27.67 -18.16
CA ARG A 349 18.30 26.74 -17.06
C ARG A 349 18.49 25.33 -17.60
N VAL A 350 19.38 24.55 -17.00
CA VAL A 350 19.51 23.12 -17.28
C VAL A 350 18.45 22.36 -16.47
N PRO A 351 17.46 21.71 -17.11
CA PRO A 351 16.48 20.91 -16.39
C PRO A 351 17.14 19.69 -15.73
N VAL A 352 16.63 19.27 -14.57
CA VAL A 352 17.13 18.09 -13.82
C VAL A 352 17.15 16.82 -14.67
N SER A 353 16.23 16.67 -15.64
CA SER A 353 16.19 15.55 -16.59
C SER A 353 17.39 15.51 -17.55
N LEU A 354 18.06 16.64 -17.77
CA LEU A 354 19.24 16.81 -18.63
C LEU A 354 20.53 17.10 -17.83
N ASP A 355 20.44 17.22 -16.50
CA ASP A 355 21.60 17.48 -15.65
C ASP A 355 22.57 16.27 -15.68
N PRO A 356 23.86 16.46 -16.00
CA PRO A 356 24.85 15.39 -16.01
C PRO A 356 24.99 14.64 -14.68
N ARG A 357 24.61 15.28 -13.56
CA ARG A 357 24.62 14.68 -12.22
C ARG A 357 23.43 13.75 -11.95
N ARG A 358 22.42 13.70 -12.84
CA ARG A 358 21.20 12.90 -12.65
C ARG A 358 21.47 11.46 -12.20
N PRO A 359 22.40 10.67 -12.79
CA PRO A 359 22.68 9.31 -12.31
C PRO A 359 23.19 9.26 -10.86
N SER A 360 23.95 10.27 -10.43
CA SER A 360 24.44 10.39 -9.04
C SER A 360 23.30 10.74 -8.07
N LEU A 361 22.45 11.70 -8.45
CA LEU A 361 21.25 12.07 -7.71
C LEU A 361 20.28 10.90 -7.54
N GLU A 362 20.04 10.13 -8.61
CA GLU A 362 19.20 8.93 -8.56
C GLU A 362 19.78 7.86 -7.62
N ARG A 363 21.10 7.61 -7.67
CA ARG A 363 21.74 6.67 -6.72
C ARG A 363 21.52 7.09 -5.27
N ARG A 364 21.77 8.36 -4.94
CA ARG A 364 21.52 8.92 -3.60
C ARG A 364 20.06 8.78 -3.18
N LEU A 365 19.12 9.05 -4.09
CA LEU A 365 17.69 8.85 -3.81
C LEU A 365 17.38 7.39 -3.45
N THR A 366 17.94 6.42 -4.18
CA THR A 366 17.76 5.00 -3.84
C THR A 366 18.40 4.62 -2.49
N GLU A 367 19.50 5.26 -2.09
CA GLU A 367 20.10 5.08 -0.77
C GLU A 367 19.18 5.58 0.34
N HIS A 368 18.57 6.77 0.18
CA HIS A 368 17.54 7.27 1.11
C HIS A 368 16.37 6.29 1.23
N TRP A 369 15.88 5.75 0.11
CA TRP A 369 14.80 4.75 0.12
C TRP A 369 15.19 3.45 0.83
N ARG A 370 16.42 2.94 0.63
CA ARG A 370 16.94 1.79 1.38
C ARG A 370 17.03 2.03 2.88
N LEU A 371 17.16 3.30 3.30
CA LEU A 371 17.11 3.73 4.70
C LEU A 371 15.68 4.03 5.19
N GLY A 372 14.66 3.74 4.37
CA GLY A 372 13.26 3.93 4.72
C GLY A 372 12.82 5.41 4.75
N ARG A 373 13.48 6.29 3.99
CA ARG A 373 13.18 7.73 3.92
C ARG A 373 13.09 8.21 2.47
N ASP A 374 12.38 9.31 2.25
CA ASP A 374 12.33 9.98 0.94
C ASP A 374 13.15 11.28 0.98
N ALA A 375 13.66 11.71 -0.16
CA ALA A 375 14.42 12.96 -0.30
C ALA A 375 13.83 13.84 -1.40
N THR A 376 13.92 15.16 -1.24
CA THR A 376 13.60 16.12 -2.31
C THR A 376 14.78 16.25 -3.27
N ILE A 377 14.54 16.55 -4.54
CA ILE A 377 15.58 16.88 -5.52
C ILE A 377 16.41 18.06 -5.00
N ALA A 378 15.75 19.08 -4.44
CA ALA A 378 16.43 20.20 -3.79
C ALA A 378 17.40 19.75 -2.69
N GLY A 379 17.01 18.75 -1.88
CA GLY A 379 17.85 18.16 -0.85
C GLY A 379 19.05 17.41 -1.42
N LEU A 380 18.81 16.55 -2.42
CA LEU A 380 19.87 15.78 -3.07
C LEU A 380 20.92 16.67 -3.74
N LEU A 381 20.50 17.77 -4.39
CA LEU A 381 21.41 18.76 -4.97
C LEU A 381 22.29 19.41 -3.91
N ARG A 382 21.74 19.79 -2.74
CA ARG A 382 22.52 20.35 -1.63
C ARG A 382 23.52 19.33 -1.06
N GLU A 383 23.12 18.07 -0.93
CA GLU A 383 23.99 16.97 -0.47
C GLU A 383 25.16 16.76 -1.44
N GLU A 384 24.91 16.79 -2.74
CA GLU A 384 25.93 16.62 -3.77
C GLU A 384 26.91 17.80 -3.81
N GLU A 385 26.43 19.03 -3.70
CA GLU A 385 27.27 20.22 -3.56
C GLU A 385 28.13 20.20 -2.29
N ALA A 386 27.56 19.73 -1.17
CA ALA A 386 28.30 19.59 0.08
C ALA A 386 29.41 18.53 -0.04
N ALA A 387 29.11 17.39 -0.68
CA ALA A 387 30.10 16.35 -0.95
C ALA A 387 31.23 16.84 -1.85
N ALA A 388 30.92 17.59 -2.91
CA ALA A 388 31.92 18.18 -3.80
C ALA A 388 32.84 19.20 -3.09
N ARG A 389 32.29 20.00 -2.15
CA ARG A 389 33.09 20.91 -1.32
C ARG A 389 34.01 20.15 -0.34
N ALA A 390 33.55 19.02 0.20
CA ALA A 390 34.33 18.22 1.14
C ALA A 390 35.54 17.53 0.46
N THR A 391 35.37 16.99 -0.76
CA THR A 391 36.45 16.36 -1.54
C THR A 391 37.53 17.35 -2.01
N VAL A 392 37.21 18.64 -2.14
CA VAL A 392 38.22 19.68 -2.45
C VAL A 392 39.09 20.01 -1.22
N SER A 393 38.62 19.76 0.01
CA SER A 393 39.36 20.08 1.24
C SER A 393 40.25 18.94 1.77
N VAL A 394 40.16 17.74 1.18
CA VAL A 394 40.97 16.57 1.57
C VAL A 394 41.62 16.02 0.31
N ALA A 395 42.95 16.13 0.21
CA ALA A 395 43.71 15.46 -0.84
C ALA A 395 43.42 13.95 -0.79
N PRO A 396 42.99 13.33 -1.89
CA PRO A 396 42.50 11.96 -1.85
C PRO A 396 43.68 10.98 -1.85
N THR A 397 43.98 10.36 -0.72
CA THR A 397 44.57 9.02 -0.71
C THR A 397 43.44 8.01 -0.74
N ARG A 398 42.81 7.82 -1.90
CA ARG A 398 41.91 6.69 -2.13
C ARG A 398 42.57 5.80 -3.19
N PRO A 399 43.00 4.57 -2.86
CA PRO A 399 43.65 3.71 -3.83
C PRO A 399 42.65 3.36 -4.95
N GLU A 400 43.11 3.51 -6.19
CA GLU A 400 42.40 3.04 -7.38
C GLU A 400 42.13 1.53 -7.23
N GLY A 401 40.85 1.14 -7.30
CA GLY A 401 40.41 -0.25 -7.18
C GLY A 401 39.54 -0.59 -5.96
N ALA A 402 39.23 0.37 -5.09
CA ALA A 402 38.24 0.17 -4.03
C ALA A 402 36.82 0.12 -4.64
N VAL A 403 36.37 -1.07 -5.01
CA VAL A 403 34.96 -1.36 -5.27
C VAL A 403 34.19 -0.97 -4.02
N ASP A 404 33.25 -0.02 -4.11
CA ASP A 404 32.37 0.29 -2.99
C ASP A 404 31.73 -1.02 -2.54
N ALA A 405 32.04 -1.43 -1.30
CA ALA A 405 31.43 -2.61 -0.72
C ALA A 405 29.92 -2.46 -0.88
N PRO A 406 29.20 -3.44 -1.47
CA PRO A 406 27.77 -3.32 -1.60
C PRO A 406 27.23 -3.04 -0.21
N VAL A 407 26.52 -1.91 -0.04
CA VAL A 407 25.74 -1.64 1.17
C VAL A 407 24.98 -2.93 1.41
N ARG A 408 25.35 -3.68 2.46
CA ARG A 408 24.76 -4.98 2.75
C ARG A 408 23.27 -4.75 2.71
N ALA A 409 22.60 -5.37 1.73
CA ALA A 409 21.16 -5.34 1.66
C ALA A 409 20.69 -5.99 2.96
N VAL A 410 20.33 -5.17 3.95
CA VAL A 410 19.48 -5.61 5.04
C VAL A 410 18.26 -6.09 4.31
N VAL A 411 18.07 -7.41 4.18
CA VAL A 411 16.83 -7.94 3.60
C VAL A 411 15.73 -7.43 4.53
N PRO A 412 14.92 -6.44 4.13
CA PRO A 412 13.99 -5.83 5.06
C PRO A 412 13.02 -6.92 5.52
N GLU A 413 12.90 -7.09 6.83
CA GLU A 413 11.94 -8.05 7.37
C GLU A 413 10.52 -7.64 6.92
N PRO A 414 9.57 -8.57 6.90
CA PRO A 414 8.22 -8.28 6.46
C PRO A 414 7.59 -7.09 7.18
N ARG A 415 6.97 -6.20 6.42
CA ARG A 415 6.27 -5.02 6.95
C ARG A 415 4.78 -5.33 6.97
N ILE A 416 4.14 -5.18 8.13
CA ILE A 416 2.76 -5.64 8.35
C ILE A 416 1.85 -4.43 8.63
N SER A 417 0.73 -4.37 7.92
CA SER A 417 -0.36 -3.42 8.13
C SER A 417 -1.62 -4.17 8.55
N PHE A 418 -2.22 -3.80 9.67
CA PHE A 418 -3.43 -4.42 10.20
C PHE A 418 -4.69 -3.63 9.83
N ALA A 419 -5.79 -4.35 9.64
CA ALA A 419 -7.09 -3.78 9.34
C ALA A 419 -7.80 -3.35 10.64
N GLY A 420 -7.59 -2.11 11.09
CA GLY A 420 -8.15 -1.62 12.35
C GLY A 420 -7.24 -1.79 13.57
N THR A 421 -7.57 -1.08 14.66
CA THR A 421 -6.78 -1.07 15.92
C THR A 421 -6.97 -2.34 16.74
N GLY A 422 -8.20 -2.86 16.83
CA GLY A 422 -8.47 -4.15 17.48
C GLY A 422 -7.73 -5.31 16.81
N ALA A 423 -7.75 -5.36 15.48
CA ALA A 423 -7.01 -6.35 14.70
C ALA A 423 -5.49 -6.23 14.88
N ALA A 424 -4.96 -5.03 15.13
CA ALA A 424 -3.52 -4.84 15.32
C ALA A 424 -3.00 -5.43 16.63
N GLY A 425 -3.74 -5.28 17.73
CA GLY A 425 -3.38 -5.87 19.03
C GLY A 425 -3.49 -7.39 18.99
N ARG A 426 -4.67 -7.91 18.62
CA ARG A 426 -4.92 -9.35 18.52
C ARG A 426 -4.02 -10.00 17.46
N GLY A 427 -3.92 -9.42 16.28
CA GLY A 427 -3.13 -9.95 15.17
C GLY A 427 -1.64 -10.08 15.51
N ARG A 428 -1.04 -9.08 16.19
CA ARG A 428 0.34 -9.20 16.68
C ARG A 428 0.49 -10.34 17.69
N ALA A 429 -0.41 -10.45 18.65
CA ALA A 429 -0.39 -11.52 19.64
C ALA A 429 -0.55 -12.91 18.99
N LEU A 430 -1.48 -13.05 18.05
CA LEU A 430 -1.71 -14.28 17.30
C LEU A 430 -0.48 -14.70 16.49
N LEU A 431 0.11 -13.78 15.71
CA LEU A 431 1.29 -14.10 14.90
C LEU A 431 2.49 -14.49 15.78
N ALA A 432 2.70 -13.81 16.91
CA ALA A 432 3.77 -14.15 17.85
C ALA A 432 3.55 -15.53 18.49
N ALA A 433 2.33 -15.82 18.95
CA ALA A 433 1.96 -17.11 19.53
C ALA A 433 2.06 -18.24 18.50
N ALA A 434 1.51 -18.04 17.30
CA ALA A 434 1.58 -19.00 16.19
C ALA A 434 3.03 -19.31 15.81
N ARG A 435 3.89 -18.29 15.72
CA ARG A 435 5.31 -18.48 15.42
C ARG A 435 6.01 -19.28 16.51
N ARG A 436 5.74 -18.97 17.78
CA ARG A 436 6.29 -19.70 18.93
C ARG A 436 5.88 -21.16 18.91
N ALA A 437 4.59 -21.41 18.74
CA ALA A 437 4.04 -22.75 18.64
C ALA A 437 4.62 -23.51 17.45
N ALA A 438 4.82 -22.88 16.29
CA ALA A 438 5.38 -23.53 15.10
C ALA A 438 6.76 -24.11 15.37
N TRP A 439 7.68 -23.33 15.95
CA TRP A 439 8.99 -23.86 16.26
C TRP A 439 8.97 -24.84 17.44
N MET A 440 8.20 -24.60 18.50
CA MET A 440 8.06 -25.55 19.62
C MET A 440 7.52 -26.91 19.17
N SER A 441 6.57 -26.96 18.24
CA SER A 441 6.07 -28.21 17.65
C SER A 441 7.16 -29.00 16.94
N ALA A 442 8.11 -28.30 16.30
CA ALA A 442 9.26 -28.92 15.66
C ALA A 442 10.25 -29.51 16.67
N LEU A 443 10.35 -28.97 17.89
CA LEU A 443 11.13 -29.57 18.97
C LEU A 443 10.40 -30.77 19.57
N ALA A 444 9.10 -30.63 19.82
CA ALA A 444 8.27 -31.67 20.43
C ALA A 444 8.24 -32.96 19.59
N VAL A 445 8.15 -32.85 18.27
CA VAL A 445 8.13 -34.02 17.37
C VAL A 445 9.46 -34.79 17.39
N VAL A 446 10.59 -34.07 17.53
CA VAL A 446 11.92 -34.68 17.62
C VAL A 446 12.10 -35.34 18.99
N ALA A 447 11.69 -34.66 20.07
CA ALA A 447 11.71 -35.21 21.42
C ALA A 447 10.83 -36.47 21.56
N ALA A 448 9.73 -36.54 20.81
CA ALA A 448 8.85 -37.71 20.76
C ALA A 448 9.40 -38.85 19.87
N GLY A 449 10.53 -38.66 19.19
CA GLY A 449 11.13 -39.66 18.32
C GLY A 449 10.38 -39.89 17.00
N HIS A 450 9.50 -38.97 16.61
CA HIS A 450 8.78 -39.04 15.34
C HIS A 450 9.58 -38.45 14.17
N GLU A 451 10.59 -37.62 14.46
CA GLU A 451 11.56 -37.09 13.51
C GLU A 451 12.96 -37.15 14.13
N ASP A 452 13.98 -37.53 13.37
CA ASP A 452 15.37 -37.58 13.86
C ASP A 452 15.95 -36.17 14.10
N ALA A 453 15.53 -35.21 13.28
CA ALA A 453 15.92 -33.81 13.37
C ALA A 453 14.91 -32.88 12.69
N ALA A 454 14.86 -31.62 13.12
CA ALA A 454 14.01 -30.59 12.53
C ALA A 454 14.76 -29.28 12.26
N LEU A 455 14.41 -28.62 11.16
CA LEU A 455 14.85 -27.25 10.86
C LEU A 455 13.90 -26.23 11.47
N VAL A 456 14.50 -25.22 12.11
CA VAL A 456 13.79 -24.17 12.83
C VAL A 456 14.37 -22.81 12.48
N SER A 457 13.51 -21.87 12.07
CA SER A 457 13.90 -20.48 11.80
C SER A 457 13.17 -19.53 12.75
N PRO A 458 13.68 -19.34 13.98
CA PRO A 458 12.97 -18.60 15.01
C PRO A 458 13.13 -17.08 14.88
N GLY A 459 14.00 -16.61 13.97
CA GLY A 459 14.42 -15.20 13.88
C GLY A 459 15.48 -14.85 14.93
N ALA A 460 16.22 -13.73 14.78
CA ALA A 460 17.30 -13.40 15.70
C ALA A 460 16.84 -13.28 17.16
N ALA A 461 15.66 -12.70 17.39
CA ALA A 461 15.14 -12.47 18.73
C ALA A 461 14.88 -13.77 19.53
N HIS A 462 14.67 -14.91 18.85
CA HIS A 462 14.24 -16.16 19.48
C HIS A 462 15.24 -17.32 19.28
N ALA A 463 16.43 -17.06 18.71
CA ALA A 463 17.43 -18.11 18.52
C ALA A 463 17.92 -18.71 19.86
N LEU A 464 18.01 -17.89 20.91
CA LEU A 464 18.35 -18.34 22.26
C LEU A 464 17.19 -19.13 22.90
N ASP A 465 15.95 -18.68 22.69
CA ASP A 465 14.75 -19.36 23.19
C ASP A 465 14.67 -20.80 22.66
N VAL A 466 14.93 -20.99 21.37
CA VAL A 466 14.97 -22.33 20.75
C VAL A 466 16.03 -23.21 21.40
N ARG A 467 17.24 -22.69 21.60
CA ARG A 467 18.34 -23.46 22.21
C ARG A 467 18.01 -23.87 23.64
N SER A 468 17.45 -22.95 24.41
CA SER A 468 17.03 -23.20 25.80
C SER A 468 15.92 -24.26 25.86
N ALA A 469 14.88 -24.13 25.02
CA ALA A 469 13.80 -25.10 24.94
C ALA A 469 14.27 -26.48 24.47
N ALA A 470 15.17 -26.54 23.48
CA ALA A 470 15.77 -27.79 23.00
C ALA A 470 16.52 -28.51 24.13
N ALA A 471 17.34 -27.78 24.90
CA ALA A 471 18.09 -28.35 26.01
C ALA A 471 17.18 -28.95 27.10
N THR A 472 16.07 -28.28 27.43
CA THR A 472 15.06 -28.80 28.39
C THR A 472 14.43 -30.11 27.92
N LEU A 473 14.34 -30.32 26.60
CA LEU A 473 13.82 -31.55 25.98
C LEU A 473 14.92 -32.61 25.74
N GLY A 474 16.15 -32.40 26.23
CA GLY A 474 17.28 -33.30 25.98
C GLY A 474 17.81 -33.26 24.54
N LEU A 475 17.47 -32.22 23.79
CA LEU A 475 17.88 -32.02 22.40
C LEU A 475 19.03 -31.01 22.31
N HIS A 476 19.78 -31.07 21.22
CA HIS A 476 20.79 -30.08 20.87
C HIS A 476 20.32 -29.23 19.69
N ALA A 477 20.73 -27.96 19.67
CA ALA A 477 20.43 -27.03 18.59
C ALA A 477 21.71 -26.36 18.07
N ARG A 478 21.98 -26.47 16.76
CA ARG A 478 23.17 -25.91 16.11
C ARG A 478 22.77 -24.98 14.96
N VAL A 479 23.53 -23.90 14.77
CA VAL A 479 23.38 -23.06 13.57
C VAL A 479 23.89 -23.83 12.36
N VAL A 480 23.10 -23.84 11.30
CA VAL A 480 23.47 -24.43 10.01
C VAL A 480 23.42 -23.38 8.92
N ASP A 481 24.22 -23.57 7.88
CA ASP A 481 24.11 -22.79 6.66
C ASP A 481 22.75 -23.06 6.01
N ARG A 482 22.17 -22.03 5.40
CA ARG A 482 20.87 -22.17 4.73
C ARG A 482 21.07 -22.99 3.45
N PRO A 483 20.47 -24.19 3.31
CA PRO A 483 20.57 -24.95 2.07
C PRO A 483 19.91 -24.16 0.93
N ALA A 484 20.48 -24.26 -0.28
CA ALA A 484 19.90 -23.68 -1.48
C ALA A 484 18.46 -24.21 -1.67
N GLY A 485 17.46 -23.36 -1.42
CA GLY A 485 16.05 -23.70 -1.63
C GLY A 485 15.34 -24.52 -0.54
N GLY A 486 15.88 -24.62 0.70
CA GLY A 486 15.33 -25.55 1.71
C GLY A 486 14.76 -24.98 3.02
N ALA A 487 14.92 -23.70 3.34
CA ALA A 487 14.55 -23.13 4.66
C ALA A 487 13.82 -21.78 4.57
N PRO A 488 13.11 -21.32 5.63
CA PRO A 488 12.56 -19.96 5.70
C PRO A 488 13.62 -18.91 5.35
N PRO A 489 13.42 -18.13 4.27
CA PRO A 489 14.42 -17.15 3.88
C PRO A 489 14.53 -16.06 4.94
N ASP A 490 15.61 -15.29 4.85
CA ASP A 490 16.12 -14.31 5.81
C ASP A 490 15.08 -13.39 6.48
N GLN A 491 14.59 -13.79 7.65
CA GLN A 491 14.37 -12.84 8.73
C GLN A 491 15.72 -12.71 9.43
N ALA A 492 16.21 -11.50 9.69
CA ALA A 492 17.51 -11.26 10.32
C ALA A 492 17.74 -12.24 11.50
N GLY A 493 18.46 -13.35 11.31
CA GLY A 493 18.52 -14.45 12.30
C GLY A 493 19.00 -15.81 11.78
N PRO A 494 19.55 -16.68 12.64
CA PRO A 494 20.13 -17.97 12.24
C PRO A 494 19.06 -19.02 11.91
N LEU A 495 19.39 -19.93 10.99
CA LEU A 495 18.69 -21.21 10.82
C LEU A 495 19.29 -22.22 11.79
N LEU A 496 18.43 -22.90 12.55
CA LEU A 496 18.84 -23.92 13.51
C LEU A 496 18.40 -25.29 13.03
N ILE A 497 19.26 -26.29 13.20
CA ILE A 497 18.84 -27.69 13.21
C ILE A 497 18.78 -28.16 14.67
N VAL A 498 17.71 -28.87 15.02
CA VAL A 498 17.49 -29.46 16.34
C VAL A 498 17.40 -30.97 16.21
N GLY A 499 18.12 -31.72 17.06
CA GLY A 499 18.19 -33.18 17.02
C GLY A 499 18.82 -33.76 18.29
N GLY A 500 18.82 -35.09 18.40
CA GLY A 500 19.55 -35.80 19.45
C GLY A 500 21.08 -35.70 19.28
N GLN A 501 21.82 -36.16 20.29
CA GLN A 501 23.29 -36.03 20.32
C GLN A 501 23.97 -36.83 19.19
N ALA A 502 23.43 -38.00 18.84
CA ALA A 502 23.99 -38.85 17.77
C ALA A 502 23.74 -38.23 16.38
N GLU A 503 22.54 -37.69 16.17
CA GLU A 503 22.06 -37.09 14.93
C GLU A 503 22.81 -35.79 14.63
N MET A 504 23.18 -35.04 15.67
CA MET A 504 23.96 -33.80 15.54
C MET A 504 25.37 -34.00 14.98
N THR A 505 25.92 -35.22 15.08
CA THR A 505 27.22 -35.60 14.50
C THR A 505 27.11 -36.18 13.09
N ARG A 506 25.91 -36.58 12.64
CA ARG A 506 25.64 -37.27 11.37
C ARG A 506 24.70 -36.53 10.42
N VAL A 507 24.49 -35.23 10.64
CA VAL A 507 23.41 -34.44 10.04
C VAL A 507 23.11 -34.84 8.57
N PRO A 508 21.91 -35.35 8.25
CA PRO A 508 21.53 -35.60 6.86
C PRO A 508 21.51 -34.29 6.08
N GLU A 509 21.84 -34.35 4.78
CA GLU A 509 21.88 -33.18 3.89
C GLU A 509 20.54 -32.39 3.85
N SER A 510 19.42 -33.00 4.27
CA SER A 510 18.15 -32.34 4.58
C SER A 510 17.20 -33.28 5.36
N PRO A 511 16.48 -32.83 6.41
CA PRO A 511 15.45 -33.62 7.10
C PRO A 511 14.12 -33.72 6.32
N ALA A 512 14.07 -33.21 5.08
CA ALA A 512 12.87 -33.32 4.23
C ALA A 512 12.63 -34.78 3.77
N PRO A 513 11.38 -35.20 3.47
CA PRO A 513 11.11 -36.48 2.82
C PRO A 513 11.88 -36.65 1.50
N ALA A 514 12.20 -37.88 1.09
CA ALA A 514 12.93 -38.14 -0.17
C ALA A 514 12.27 -37.50 -1.40
N CYS A 515 10.93 -37.52 -1.48
CA CYS A 515 10.16 -36.84 -2.54
C CYS A 515 10.37 -35.31 -2.56
N CYS A 516 10.79 -34.74 -1.43
CA CYS A 516 11.06 -33.32 -1.25
C CYS A 516 12.55 -32.93 -1.38
N GLN A 517 13.46 -33.90 -1.48
CA GLN A 517 14.91 -33.69 -1.52
C GLN A 517 15.51 -33.55 -2.93
N ALA A 518 14.78 -33.96 -3.98
CA ALA A 518 15.30 -33.91 -5.35
C ALA A 518 15.76 -32.49 -5.75
N PRO A 519 16.89 -32.33 -6.49
CA PRO A 519 17.38 -31.03 -6.93
C PRO A 519 16.35 -30.39 -7.86
N ARG A 520 15.60 -29.43 -7.30
CA ARG A 520 14.65 -28.60 -8.04
C ARG A 520 15.49 -27.58 -8.79
N SER A 521 15.23 -27.43 -10.09
CA SER A 521 15.97 -26.53 -11.00
C SER A 521 16.07 -25.13 -10.42
N ALA A 522 17.16 -24.88 -9.70
CA ALA A 522 17.48 -23.58 -9.13
C ALA A 522 18.00 -22.69 -10.26
N GLY A 523 17.21 -21.69 -10.65
CA GLY A 523 17.81 -20.44 -11.09
C GLY A 523 18.61 -19.90 -9.90
N VAL A 524 19.92 -20.12 -9.91
CA VAL A 524 20.84 -19.75 -8.84
C VAL A 524 20.90 -18.23 -8.75
N GLY A 525 20.29 -17.66 -7.70
CA GLY A 525 20.60 -16.31 -7.26
C GLY A 525 21.89 -16.35 -6.43
N ALA A 526 22.91 -15.59 -6.84
CA ALA A 526 24.13 -15.40 -6.07
C ALA A 526 23.85 -14.85 -4.65
N ALA A 527 24.82 -14.95 -3.74
CA ALA A 527 24.73 -14.33 -2.42
C ALA A 527 24.32 -12.84 -2.52
N GLY A 528 23.20 -12.47 -1.89
CA GLY A 528 22.62 -11.12 -1.98
C GLY A 528 21.38 -11.00 -2.89
N THR A 529 20.91 -12.10 -3.50
CA THR A 529 19.66 -12.13 -4.27
C THR A 529 18.46 -12.39 -3.35
N PRO A 530 17.35 -11.62 -3.43
CA PRO A 530 16.17 -11.87 -2.61
C PRO A 530 15.56 -13.26 -2.90
N PRO A 531 14.93 -13.89 -1.89
CA PRO A 531 14.45 -15.25 -2.00
C PRO A 531 13.42 -15.42 -3.13
N LEU A 532 13.45 -16.59 -3.76
CA LEU A 532 12.47 -17.01 -4.76
C LEU A 532 11.01 -16.88 -4.24
N PRO A 533 10.01 -16.80 -5.14
CA PRO A 533 8.59 -16.94 -4.79
C PRO A 533 8.33 -18.13 -3.85
N PRO A 534 7.18 -18.22 -3.15
CA PRO A 534 6.80 -19.34 -2.32
C PRO A 534 7.25 -20.64 -2.98
N PRO A 535 7.91 -21.55 -2.26
CA PRO A 535 8.63 -22.65 -2.88
C PRO A 535 7.82 -23.38 -3.95
N TRP A 536 6.50 -23.49 -3.76
CA TRP A 536 5.50 -24.10 -4.63
C TRP A 536 5.12 -23.34 -5.93
N LEU A 537 5.40 -22.03 -6.03
CA LEU A 537 5.29 -21.24 -7.27
C LEU A 537 6.50 -21.39 -8.18
N THR A 538 7.66 -21.80 -7.64
CA THR A 538 8.81 -22.21 -8.43
C THR A 538 8.74 -23.67 -8.87
N TYR A 539 7.62 -24.38 -8.60
CA TYR A 539 7.38 -25.71 -9.16
C TYR A 539 6.87 -25.54 -10.57
N GLY A 540 7.74 -25.82 -11.54
CA GLY A 540 7.35 -25.88 -12.94
C GLY A 540 6.98 -24.53 -13.57
N ALA A 541 7.22 -23.40 -12.89
CA ALA A 541 7.10 -22.09 -13.53
C ALA A 541 8.29 -21.87 -14.47
N ALA A 542 8.17 -22.44 -15.66
CA ALA A 542 8.55 -21.69 -16.84
C ALA A 542 7.97 -20.27 -16.70
N VAL A 543 8.66 -19.27 -17.26
CA VAL A 543 8.14 -17.89 -17.37
C VAL A 543 6.74 -17.86 -18.02
N ASP A 544 6.30 -18.97 -18.62
CA ASP A 544 5.01 -19.23 -19.30
C ASP A 544 3.92 -19.96 -18.47
N GLY A 545 4.14 -20.26 -17.18
CA GLY A 545 3.14 -20.93 -16.32
C GLY A 545 1.84 -20.13 -16.04
N PRO A 546 0.87 -20.69 -15.27
CA PRO A 546 -0.33 -19.95 -14.88
C PRO A 546 0.02 -18.76 -13.97
N THR A 547 -0.63 -17.61 -14.18
CA THR A 547 -0.43 -16.38 -13.38
C THR A 547 -1.17 -16.42 -12.04
N GLN A 548 -2.07 -17.38 -11.84
CA GLN A 548 -2.78 -17.62 -10.60
C GLN A 548 -2.85 -19.12 -10.30
N VAL A 549 -2.61 -19.49 -9.05
CA VAL A 549 -2.78 -20.86 -8.53
C VAL A 549 -3.66 -20.84 -7.29
N ASP A 550 -4.74 -21.61 -7.30
CA ASP A 550 -5.63 -21.79 -6.16
C ASP A 550 -5.27 -23.10 -5.44
N VAL A 551 -4.95 -23.01 -4.16
CA VAL A 551 -4.56 -24.11 -3.29
C VAL A 551 -5.73 -24.53 -2.40
N PRO A 552 -6.11 -25.82 -2.43
CA PRO A 552 -7.16 -26.37 -1.59
C PRO A 552 -6.93 -26.15 -0.09
N ALA A 553 -8.02 -26.09 0.67
CA ALA A 553 -8.01 -25.84 2.12
C ALA A 553 -7.32 -26.94 2.95
N ASP A 554 -7.27 -28.17 2.43
CA ASP A 554 -6.65 -29.35 3.04
C ASP A 554 -5.16 -29.51 2.69
N ALA A 555 -4.63 -28.63 1.83
CA ALA A 555 -3.21 -28.58 1.50
C ALA A 555 -2.39 -27.84 2.56
N ILE A 556 -1.06 -27.98 2.48
CA ILE A 556 -0.13 -27.32 3.39
C ILE A 556 -0.07 -25.82 3.11
N ASN A 557 -0.51 -25.00 4.06
CA ASN A 557 -0.41 -23.55 3.95
C ASN A 557 1.02 -23.05 4.26
N LEU A 558 1.75 -22.69 3.22
CA LEU A 558 3.12 -22.14 3.33
C LEU A 558 3.18 -20.62 3.11
N LEU A 559 2.05 -19.94 3.01
CA LEU A 559 2.07 -18.50 2.77
C LEU A 559 2.69 -17.71 3.92
N TRP A 560 2.69 -18.31 5.10
CA TRP A 560 3.23 -17.76 6.33
C TRP A 560 4.71 -18.09 6.56
N TRP A 561 5.35 -18.78 5.60
CA TRP A 561 6.75 -19.17 5.64
C TRP A 561 7.69 -18.02 5.95
N ARG A 562 7.40 -16.85 5.38
CA ARG A 562 8.21 -15.64 5.61
C ARG A 562 8.13 -15.11 7.05
N LEU A 563 7.07 -15.44 7.80
CA LEU A 563 6.93 -15.14 9.22
C LEU A 563 7.46 -16.26 10.14
N GLY A 564 7.96 -17.36 9.57
CA GLY A 564 8.42 -18.52 10.36
C GLY A 564 7.27 -19.30 11.01
N ILE A 565 6.04 -19.06 10.56
CA ILE A 565 4.84 -19.79 10.97
C ILE A 565 4.65 -20.89 9.93
N VAL A 566 5.21 -22.06 10.19
CA VAL A 566 5.30 -23.15 9.21
C VAL A 566 4.87 -24.47 9.85
N PRO A 567 4.05 -25.27 9.17
CA PRO A 567 3.66 -26.59 9.67
C PRO A 567 4.79 -27.62 9.55
N VAL A 568 5.72 -27.44 8.60
CA VAL A 568 6.88 -28.31 8.36
C VAL A 568 8.15 -27.48 8.13
N GLY A 569 9.32 -28.05 8.42
CA GLY A 569 10.63 -27.37 8.35
C GLY A 569 11.27 -27.32 6.96
N HIS A 570 10.59 -27.84 5.94
CA HIS A 570 11.08 -27.95 4.56
C HIS A 570 10.00 -27.53 3.54
N PRO A 571 10.39 -27.18 2.30
CA PRO A 571 9.44 -26.94 1.22
C PRO A 571 8.91 -28.26 0.62
N PRO A 572 7.61 -28.56 0.73
CA PRO A 572 7.00 -29.81 0.28
C PRO A 572 6.90 -29.86 -1.24
N CYS A 573 7.07 -31.04 -1.86
CA CYS A 573 7.12 -31.24 -3.32
C CYS A 573 5.84 -30.85 -4.08
N SER A 574 4.76 -30.60 -3.36
CA SER A 574 3.47 -30.09 -3.82
C SER A 574 2.71 -29.57 -2.60
N PRO A 575 1.79 -28.60 -2.74
CA PRO A 575 0.88 -28.23 -1.65
C PRO A 575 0.13 -29.44 -1.05
N ALA A 576 -0.13 -30.47 -1.86
CA ALA A 576 -0.81 -31.72 -1.46
C ALA A 576 0.16 -32.89 -1.20
N CYS A 577 1.44 -32.63 -0.92
CA CYS A 577 2.42 -33.69 -0.63
C CYS A 577 2.00 -34.51 0.60
N ALA A 578 1.71 -35.80 0.39
CA ALA A 578 1.22 -36.70 1.43
C ALA A 578 2.21 -36.86 2.59
N GLU A 579 3.50 -37.00 2.30
CA GLU A 579 4.54 -37.14 3.32
C GLU A 579 4.67 -35.88 4.18
N SER A 580 4.53 -34.70 3.56
CA SER A 580 4.60 -33.44 4.29
C SER A 580 3.33 -33.17 5.10
N LEU A 581 2.16 -33.62 4.62
CA LEU A 581 0.91 -33.58 5.38
C LEU A 581 0.97 -34.51 6.60
N ALA A 582 1.51 -35.72 6.43
CA ALA A 582 1.75 -36.65 7.53
C ALA A 582 2.72 -36.07 8.58
N LEU A 583 3.82 -35.45 8.14
CA LEU A 583 4.75 -34.77 9.04
C LEU A 583 4.09 -33.61 9.80
N ALA A 584 3.30 -32.79 9.12
CA ALA A 584 2.54 -31.71 9.76
C ALA A 584 1.57 -32.25 10.83
N ALA A 585 0.88 -33.36 10.53
CA ALA A 585 -0.01 -34.03 11.47
C ALA A 585 0.73 -34.59 12.70
N ASN A 586 1.88 -35.25 12.49
CA ASN A 586 2.72 -35.78 13.57
C ASN A 586 3.26 -34.66 14.46
N ARG A 587 3.73 -33.56 13.87
CA ARG A 587 4.17 -32.36 14.62
C ARG A 587 3.07 -31.81 15.51
N ARG A 588 1.86 -31.69 14.95
CA ARG A 588 0.70 -31.22 15.70
C ARG A 588 0.34 -32.17 16.84
N ALA A 589 0.32 -33.49 16.60
CA ALA A 589 0.02 -34.49 17.62
C ALA A 589 1.04 -34.47 18.77
N ALA A 590 2.34 -34.45 18.44
CA ALA A 590 3.41 -34.34 19.44
C ALA A 590 3.31 -33.05 20.26
N ALA A 591 2.99 -31.93 19.63
CA ALA A 591 2.83 -30.66 20.33
C ALA A 591 1.62 -30.65 21.28
N VAL A 592 0.50 -31.29 20.89
CA VAL A 592 -0.66 -31.48 21.78
C VAL A 592 -0.28 -32.33 22.99
N GLN A 593 0.42 -33.44 22.77
CA GLN A 593 0.88 -34.31 23.85
C GLN A 593 1.86 -33.61 24.80
N ALA A 594 2.74 -32.75 24.26
CA ALA A 594 3.69 -31.96 25.03
C ALA A 594 3.06 -30.72 25.70
N GLY A 595 1.77 -30.46 25.49
CA GLY A 595 1.07 -29.31 26.09
C GLY A 595 1.60 -27.95 25.63
N ILE A 596 1.99 -27.82 24.35
CA ILE A 596 2.56 -26.58 23.82
C ILE A 596 1.51 -25.46 23.78
N ASP A 597 1.81 -24.34 24.45
CA ASP A 597 1.00 -23.13 24.41
C ASP A 597 0.95 -22.51 23.00
N GLY A 598 -0.20 -21.91 22.65
CA GLY A 598 -0.36 -21.17 21.39
C GLY A 598 -0.67 -22.02 20.16
N LEU A 599 -0.85 -23.34 20.29
CA LEU A 599 -1.28 -24.22 19.19
C LEU A 599 -2.59 -23.78 18.53
N ALA A 600 -3.55 -23.29 19.31
CA ALA A 600 -4.79 -22.74 18.76
C ALA A 600 -4.53 -21.53 17.84
N ALA A 601 -3.55 -20.68 18.16
CA ALA A 601 -3.17 -19.55 17.32
C ALA A 601 -2.46 -20.02 16.04
N LEU A 602 -1.61 -21.05 16.14
CA LEU A 602 -0.98 -21.68 14.96
C LEU A 602 -2.03 -22.27 14.01
N ASP A 603 -2.94 -23.08 14.54
CA ASP A 603 -4.03 -23.70 13.78
C ASP A 603 -4.90 -22.62 13.13
N GLU A 604 -5.26 -21.56 13.87
CA GLU A 604 -6.08 -20.45 13.33
C GLU A 604 -5.38 -19.74 12.17
N VAL A 605 -4.11 -19.33 12.34
CA VAL A 605 -3.37 -18.57 11.32
C VAL A 605 -3.14 -19.41 10.06
N LEU A 606 -2.76 -20.69 10.20
CA LEU A 606 -2.59 -21.59 9.07
C LEU A 606 -3.90 -21.88 8.34
N ALA A 607 -5.04 -21.79 9.02
CA ALA A 607 -6.36 -21.97 8.44
C ALA A 607 -6.97 -20.68 7.84
N TRP A 608 -6.32 -19.52 7.93
CA TRP A 608 -6.84 -18.29 7.33
C TRP A 608 -6.87 -18.36 5.80
N PRO A 609 -7.94 -17.87 5.15
CA PRO A 609 -7.92 -17.64 3.72
C PRO A 609 -6.91 -16.53 3.43
N ALA A 610 -6.01 -16.75 2.47
CA ALA A 610 -4.93 -15.80 2.21
C ALA A 610 -4.60 -15.74 0.72
N GLU A 611 -4.31 -14.53 0.23
CA GLU A 611 -3.78 -14.32 -1.11
C GLU A 611 -2.35 -13.80 -1.04
N TRP A 612 -1.43 -14.54 -1.63
CA TRP A 612 -0.07 -14.08 -1.87
C TRP A 612 0.08 -13.65 -3.33
N SER A 613 0.80 -12.57 -3.59
CA SER A 613 1.19 -12.20 -4.95
C SER A 613 2.59 -11.61 -5.01
N ALA A 614 3.30 -11.79 -6.13
CA ALA A 614 4.55 -11.11 -6.42
C ALA A 614 4.53 -10.41 -7.77
N LEU A 615 5.18 -9.24 -7.80
CA LEU A 615 5.41 -8.46 -9.00
C LEU A 615 6.68 -7.63 -8.78
N HIS A 616 7.59 -7.61 -9.76
CA HIS A 616 8.76 -6.73 -9.77
C HIS A 616 9.69 -6.84 -8.56
N GLY A 617 9.78 -8.05 -7.99
CA GLY A 617 10.60 -8.28 -6.79
C GLY A 617 9.94 -7.84 -5.48
N VAL A 618 8.63 -7.57 -5.49
CA VAL A 618 7.84 -7.20 -4.30
C VAL A 618 6.67 -8.16 -4.13
N ALA A 619 6.65 -8.85 -2.98
CA ALA A 619 5.54 -9.69 -2.58
C ALA A 619 4.56 -8.93 -1.70
N GLU A 620 3.29 -9.30 -1.81
CA GLU A 620 2.22 -8.90 -0.91
C GLU A 620 1.42 -10.15 -0.50
N LEU A 621 1.20 -10.33 0.80
CA LEU A 621 0.30 -11.32 1.36
C LEU A 621 -0.86 -10.61 2.03
N ARG A 622 -2.09 -10.91 1.60
CA ARG A 622 -3.35 -10.42 2.16
C ARG A 622 -4.02 -11.56 2.94
N ALA A 623 -4.54 -11.25 4.11
CA ALA A 623 -5.21 -12.19 5.02
C ALA A 623 -6.30 -11.47 5.84
N PRO A 624 -7.17 -12.18 6.59
CA PRO A 624 -8.38 -11.60 7.19
C PRO A 624 -8.14 -10.40 8.09
N LEU A 625 -7.01 -10.33 8.81
CA LEU A 625 -6.72 -9.24 9.76
C LEU A 625 -5.65 -8.27 9.26
N LEU A 626 -4.95 -8.60 8.18
CA LEU A 626 -3.72 -7.89 7.80
C LEU A 626 -3.40 -8.00 6.32
N ARG A 627 -2.48 -7.15 5.91
CA ARG A 627 -1.64 -7.36 4.74
C ARG A 627 -0.18 -7.19 5.13
N LEU A 628 0.72 -7.85 4.42
CA LEU A 628 2.15 -7.69 4.61
C LEU A 628 2.90 -7.67 3.30
N THR A 629 4.05 -7.01 3.28
CA THR A 629 4.93 -6.92 2.12
C THR A 629 6.38 -7.23 2.48
N TYR A 630 7.10 -7.80 1.52
CA TYR A 630 8.52 -8.11 1.62
C TYR A 630 9.12 -8.30 0.22
N PRO A 631 10.43 -8.13 0.05
CA PRO A 631 11.08 -8.35 -1.23
C PRO A 631 11.21 -9.84 -1.57
N VAL A 632 11.12 -10.13 -2.86
CA VAL A 632 11.27 -11.46 -3.46
C VAL A 632 12.06 -11.34 -4.76
N ALA A 633 12.37 -12.47 -5.41
CA ALA A 633 12.96 -12.47 -6.73
C ALA A 633 12.07 -11.74 -7.75
N TYR A 634 12.72 -11.14 -8.76
CA TYR A 634 12.06 -10.41 -9.82
C TYR A 634 11.06 -11.29 -10.59
N THR A 635 9.87 -10.74 -10.89
CA THR A 635 8.92 -11.32 -11.84
C THR A 635 8.44 -10.22 -12.79
N PRO A 636 8.41 -10.48 -14.11
CA PRO A 636 7.97 -9.50 -15.12
C PRO A 636 6.44 -9.33 -15.13
N ARG A 637 5.71 -10.35 -14.64
CA ARG A 637 4.26 -10.36 -14.53
C ARG A 637 3.82 -10.76 -13.12
N ARG A 638 2.57 -10.41 -12.78
CA ARG A 638 2.00 -10.73 -11.47
C ARG A 638 1.79 -12.23 -11.35
N LEU A 639 2.36 -12.82 -10.32
CA LEU A 639 2.09 -14.18 -9.89
C LEU A 639 1.20 -14.13 -8.67
N THR A 640 0.11 -14.90 -8.66
CA THR A 640 -0.87 -14.90 -7.58
C THR A 640 -1.11 -16.32 -7.09
N VAL A 641 -1.36 -16.41 -5.80
CA VAL A 641 -1.59 -17.64 -5.08
C VAL A 641 -2.71 -17.41 -4.09
N ARG A 642 -3.68 -18.31 -4.07
CA ARG A 642 -4.78 -18.25 -3.10
C ARG A 642 -4.81 -19.52 -2.30
N PHE A 643 -4.90 -19.39 -0.99
CA PHE A 643 -5.18 -20.50 -0.09
C PHE A 643 -6.57 -20.26 0.51
N ASP A 644 -7.55 -21.09 0.17
CA ASP A 644 -8.93 -20.93 0.66
C ASP A 644 -9.14 -21.65 2.00
N GLY A 645 -8.36 -21.25 3.00
CA GLY A 645 -8.46 -21.81 4.34
C GLY A 645 -9.84 -21.60 4.98
N PRO A 646 -10.31 -22.47 5.89
CA PRO A 646 -11.67 -22.44 6.42
C PRO A 646 -11.90 -21.43 7.55
N ALA A 647 -10.85 -20.87 8.18
CA ALA A 647 -11.01 -20.04 9.36
C ALA A 647 -11.66 -18.68 9.04
N ARG A 648 -12.59 -18.25 9.91
CA ARG A 648 -13.34 -16.99 9.77
C ARG A 648 -13.30 -16.20 11.08
N PRO A 649 -12.23 -15.45 11.36
CA PRO A 649 -12.17 -14.61 12.54
C PRO A 649 -13.37 -13.65 12.61
N ALA A 650 -13.88 -13.43 13.83
CA ALA A 650 -15.03 -12.55 14.06
C ALA A 650 -14.72 -11.08 13.73
N ASP A 651 -13.48 -10.68 13.97
CA ASP A 651 -12.90 -9.35 13.74
C ASP A 651 -12.21 -9.22 12.37
N ARG A 652 -12.47 -10.15 11.44
CA ARG A 652 -11.93 -10.06 10.08
C ARG A 652 -12.32 -8.75 9.40
N ALA A 653 -11.41 -8.23 8.60
CA ALA A 653 -11.73 -7.19 7.63
C ALA A 653 -12.79 -7.68 6.65
N VAL A 654 -13.70 -6.78 6.32
CA VAL A 654 -14.71 -6.97 5.26
C VAL A 654 -14.30 -6.07 4.10
N GLY A 655 -14.37 -6.62 2.89
CA GLY A 655 -13.91 -5.95 1.69
C GLY A 655 -14.58 -6.53 0.44
N LEU A 656 -14.07 -6.15 -0.72
CA LEU A 656 -14.69 -6.46 -2.01
C LEU A 656 -14.15 -7.73 -2.66
N ASN A 657 -12.88 -8.04 -2.44
CA ASN A 657 -12.17 -9.13 -3.10
C ASN A 657 -11.64 -10.15 -2.10
N PHE A 658 -11.28 -11.34 -2.59
CA PHE A 658 -10.57 -12.34 -1.80
C PHE A 658 -9.25 -11.75 -1.23
N PRO A 659 -8.89 -12.04 0.04
CA PRO A 659 -9.57 -12.94 0.99
C PRO A 659 -10.66 -12.28 1.86
N TYR A 660 -10.94 -10.99 1.68
CA TYR A 660 -11.90 -10.23 2.49
C TYR A 660 -13.36 -10.51 2.13
N ARG A 661 -13.59 -10.85 0.86
CA ARG A 661 -14.83 -11.41 0.35
C ARG A 661 -14.54 -12.82 -0.16
N LEU A 662 -15.13 -13.81 0.51
CA LEU A 662 -15.01 -15.19 0.08
C LEU A 662 -15.82 -15.40 -1.19
N SER A 663 -15.32 -16.27 -2.07
CA SER A 663 -16.05 -16.67 -3.26
C SER A 663 -17.42 -17.23 -2.85
N PRO A 664 -18.52 -16.89 -3.57
CA PRO A 664 -19.85 -17.45 -3.30
C PRO A 664 -19.91 -18.98 -3.32
N THR A 665 -18.90 -19.63 -3.93
CA THR A 665 -18.72 -21.09 -4.00
C THR A 665 -18.25 -21.73 -2.69
N ALA A 666 -17.84 -20.93 -1.69
CA ALA A 666 -17.39 -21.39 -0.38
C ALA A 666 -18.50 -21.33 0.69
N ALA A 667 -19.78 -21.48 0.30
CA ALA A 667 -20.76 -21.99 1.24
C ALA A 667 -20.30 -23.40 1.67
N PRO A 668 -20.37 -23.77 2.96
CA PRO A 668 -20.02 -25.13 3.35
C PRO A 668 -20.88 -26.07 2.51
N ARG A 669 -20.25 -26.96 1.73
CA ARG A 669 -20.94 -28.12 1.17
C ARG A 669 -21.66 -28.75 2.35
N ARG A 670 -23.01 -28.67 2.35
CA ARG A 670 -23.84 -29.40 3.30
C ARG A 670 -23.28 -30.82 3.32
N ALA A 671 -22.94 -31.30 4.51
CA ALA A 671 -22.54 -32.68 4.71
C ALA A 671 -23.53 -33.58 3.96
N ALA A 672 -23.00 -34.52 3.17
CA ALA A 672 -23.82 -35.56 2.58
C ALA A 672 -24.65 -36.22 3.69
N PRO A 673 -25.96 -36.43 3.51
CA PRO A 673 -26.76 -37.14 4.51
C PRO A 673 -26.17 -38.55 4.69
N SER A 674 -26.08 -39.01 5.95
CA SER A 674 -25.65 -40.38 6.23
C SER A 674 -26.67 -41.38 5.68
N PRO A 675 -26.29 -42.64 5.40
CA PRO A 675 -27.17 -43.64 4.80
C PRO A 675 -28.42 -44.02 5.62
N ASP A 676 -28.59 -43.47 6.83
CA ASP A 676 -29.64 -43.87 7.77
C ASP A 676 -30.92 -43.02 7.68
N SER A 677 -31.02 -42.07 6.75
CA SER A 677 -32.23 -41.22 6.61
C SER A 677 -33.21 -41.66 5.49
N ILE A 678 -33.14 -42.90 5.02
CA ILE A 678 -34.10 -43.49 4.06
C ILE A 678 -34.90 -44.59 4.75
N ALA A 679 -35.70 -44.24 5.76
CA ALA A 679 -36.69 -45.13 6.36
C ALA A 679 -37.79 -44.38 7.12
N ALA A 680 -38.39 -43.35 6.53
CA ALA A 680 -39.71 -42.85 6.97
C ALA A 680 -40.26 -41.86 5.94
N GLY A 681 -41.28 -42.28 5.19
CA GLY A 681 -42.00 -41.39 4.27
C GLY A 681 -42.77 -42.17 3.21
N GLY A 682 -43.85 -42.82 3.63
CA GLY A 682 -44.78 -43.48 2.74
C GLY A 682 -45.53 -42.49 1.82
N THR A 683 -45.74 -42.94 0.60
CA THR A 683 -46.64 -42.43 -0.46
C THR A 683 -48.13 -42.43 -0.07
N PRO A 684 -49.01 -41.81 -0.89
CA PRO A 684 -48.80 -40.74 -1.87
C PRO A 684 -49.49 -39.42 -1.51
#